data_AF-A0A151F106-F1
#
_entry.id   AF-A0A151F106-F1
#
_cell.length_a   1.000
_cell.length_b   1.000
_cell.length_c   1.000
_cell.angle_alpha   90.00
_cell.angle_beta   90.00
_cell.angle_gamma   90.00
#
_symmetry.space_group_name_H-M   'P 1'
#
loop_
_entity.id
_entity.type
_entity.pdbx_description
1 polymer ?
#
loop_
_entity_poly.entity_id
_entity_poly.type
_entity_poly.pdbx_seq_one_letter_code
_entity_poly.pdbx_strand_id
1 'polypeptide(L)'
;MKKIITLCVICILSAGCMNQGVDMEEVKETKEPKREEPSMTIEVFYQFAPYTPISVDITGAGEPYPFTPDNVENFPLTPEQVNALNTNGFVVVPAWYDQFYEVYKDCKDSNTPIFVTTDSVLHTYHILYDYTLRILETEHFFDDLLVLTQTMRDTTWEYYRETGGSAALKDTAYFCVAGKLLDETFVVPPDVQDMVHQELSLIEAHRGFSSSPIFGYDEDYSQYVPRGHYTRSKTLEKYFKAMMWYGRIMFRLKSEEETKQALYIVKAITDTDTVNLWDRIYEPTVFFVGKSDDLNIFEYDAIAKEVYGEEFTVSDLEDPEKLTQFILMAKEYRDPRINSLWVWDTEDLAEETKGFRFMGQRFIPDSYMFQQLVYNKVGTAANPRLFPKGLDVMAVLGSERALHHLEPEKQYYNYESQMDALRKEFSDLDQLVWTQNLYWTWLYCLMPLLQEKGIEYPLFMQTDAWADKELNTALGSWTELRHDTILYAKQSYTFATAMPSQPELTKGYVEPNPYVYARLASLARMMREGLQERNLLLTEYSQKLETLEQLLLQLKIMSEKELSGEELTEDEYRVIWNIGHTLESLVTFETAVESEVDENVAIIADVHTDVNTSMVLEEGVGNVFAMYVVVKVEGRIYIAEGGVFSYYEFLQPMSDRLTDEQWQAMEKPDLPEWTNSFIVQ
;
A
#
# COMPACT_ATOMS: atom_id res chain seq x y z
N MET A 1 -62.06 -39.38 42.89
CA MET A 1 -63.53 -39.29 43.13
C MET A 1 -64.19 -39.04 41.77
N LYS A 2 -65.30 -39.71 41.40
CA LYS A 2 -66.68 -39.14 41.46
C LYS A 2 -66.72 -37.63 41.13
N LYS A 3 -67.49 -37.15 40.13
CA LYS A 3 -68.48 -37.82 39.23
C LYS A 3 -69.01 -36.80 38.17
N ILE A 4 -69.82 -37.26 37.19
CA ILE A 4 -70.95 -36.51 36.53
C ILE A 4 -70.53 -35.37 35.55
N ILE A 5 -71.18 -35.08 34.40
CA ILE A 5 -72.21 -35.70 33.52
C ILE A 5 -71.97 -35.11 32.09
N THR A 6 -71.93 -35.84 30.96
CA THR A 6 -73.06 -36.26 30.06
C THR A 6 -73.79 -35.04 29.43
N LEU A 7 -74.17 -34.98 28.13
CA LEU A 7 -75.06 -35.90 27.39
C LEU A 7 -75.13 -35.60 25.87
N CYS A 8 -75.27 -36.67 25.06
CA CYS A 8 -75.73 -36.83 23.64
C CYS A 8 -75.28 -35.88 22.50
N VAL A 9 -74.94 -36.30 21.26
CA VAL A 9 -75.20 -37.49 20.38
C VAL A 9 -76.28 -37.26 19.30
N ILE A 10 -76.00 -37.76 18.08
CA ILE A 10 -76.82 -37.80 16.83
C ILE A 10 -76.93 -36.47 16.05
N CYS A 11 -76.83 -36.41 14.71
CA CYS A 11 -76.04 -37.12 13.67
C CYS A 11 -76.42 -36.56 12.28
N ILE A 12 -75.64 -36.92 11.24
CA ILE A 12 -75.98 -37.07 9.79
C ILE A 12 -75.08 -36.27 8.82
N LEU A 13 -74.16 -37.00 8.21
CA LEU A 13 -73.65 -36.95 6.83
C LEU A 13 -74.00 -35.73 5.95
N SER A 14 -72.97 -35.00 5.49
CA SER A 14 -72.68 -34.85 4.04
C SER A 14 -71.34 -34.14 3.76
N ALA A 15 -70.68 -34.59 2.68
CA ALA A 15 -69.67 -33.92 1.83
C ALA A 15 -68.48 -33.13 2.44
N GLY A 16 -67.28 -33.38 1.90
CA GLY A 16 -66.13 -32.45 1.98
C GLY A 16 -64.85 -33.09 2.50
N CYS A 17 -63.88 -33.34 1.61
CA CYS A 17 -62.54 -33.73 2.03
C CYS A 17 -61.70 -32.49 2.36
N MET A 18 -61.36 -32.30 3.63
CA MET A 18 -60.25 -31.45 4.07
C MET A 18 -59.45 -32.23 5.10
N ASN A 19 -58.28 -32.71 4.68
CA ASN A 19 -57.33 -33.38 5.56
C ASN A 19 -56.33 -32.34 6.03
N GLN A 20 -56.43 -31.88 7.28
CA GLN A 20 -55.42 -31.00 7.86
C GLN A 20 -54.13 -31.79 8.07
N GLY A 21 -53.19 -31.64 7.14
CA GLY A 21 -51.78 -31.82 7.47
C GLY A 21 -51.37 -30.80 8.53
N VAL A 22 -50.35 -31.13 9.31
CA VAL A 22 -49.67 -30.13 10.15
C VAL A 22 -48.70 -29.41 9.24
N ASP A 23 -49.13 -28.28 8.69
CA ASP A 23 -48.20 -27.35 8.04
C ASP A 23 -47.24 -26.83 9.12
N MET A 24 -45.94 -26.99 8.88
CA MET A 24 -44.93 -26.23 9.60
C MET A 24 -45.09 -24.78 9.14
N GLU A 25 -45.21 -23.82 10.08
CA GLU A 25 -45.20 -22.41 9.68
C GLU A 25 -43.89 -22.11 8.95
N GLU A 26 -44.01 -21.58 7.73
CA GLU A 26 -42.86 -21.10 6.97
C GLU A 26 -42.11 -20.08 7.83
N VAL A 27 -40.84 -20.35 8.12
CA VAL A 27 -39.92 -19.31 8.59
C VAL A 27 -39.84 -18.32 7.45
N LYS A 28 -40.59 -17.22 7.56
CA LYS A 28 -40.54 -16.12 6.60
C LYS A 28 -39.11 -15.62 6.57
N GLU A 29 -38.46 -15.75 5.43
CA GLU A 29 -37.31 -14.93 5.10
C GLU A 29 -37.74 -13.46 5.26
N THR A 30 -37.35 -12.86 6.37
CA THR A 30 -37.25 -11.41 6.47
C THR A 30 -36.19 -10.99 5.47
N LYS A 31 -36.65 -10.64 4.26
CA LYS A 31 -35.80 -9.99 3.27
C LYS A 31 -35.22 -8.74 3.90
N GLU A 32 -33.94 -8.82 4.23
CA GLU A 32 -33.15 -7.66 4.57
C GLU A 32 -33.29 -6.64 3.43
N PRO A 33 -33.38 -5.34 3.73
CA PRO A 33 -33.31 -4.34 2.70
C PRO A 33 -31.94 -4.46 2.03
N LYS A 34 -31.91 -4.77 0.73
CA LYS A 34 -30.70 -4.56 -0.05
C LYS A 34 -30.37 -3.07 0.00
N ARG A 35 -29.42 -2.68 0.86
CA ARG A 35 -28.56 -1.52 0.61
C ARG A 35 -27.94 -1.79 -0.77
N GLU A 36 -28.10 -0.86 -1.71
CA GLU A 36 -27.32 -0.89 -2.95
C GLU A 36 -25.89 -0.50 -2.56
N GLU A 37 -24.90 -1.31 -2.95
CA GLU A 37 -23.50 -1.05 -2.61
C GLU A 37 -23.03 0.22 -3.35
N PRO A 38 -22.36 1.16 -2.67
CA PRO A 38 -22.13 2.50 -3.21
C PRO A 38 -21.14 2.47 -4.38
N SER A 39 -21.58 2.93 -5.54
CA SER A 39 -20.79 2.94 -6.78
C SER A 39 -19.44 3.65 -6.62
N MET A 40 -18.40 3.12 -7.28
CA MET A 40 -17.07 3.73 -7.35
C MET A 40 -16.97 4.95 -8.30
N THR A 41 -18.08 5.59 -8.66
CA THR A 41 -18.07 6.90 -9.34
C THR A 41 -17.60 8.02 -8.41
N ILE A 42 -16.28 8.08 -8.17
CA ILE A 42 -15.61 9.24 -7.61
C ILE A 42 -15.81 10.41 -8.58
N GLU A 43 -16.35 11.54 -8.13
CA GLU A 43 -16.37 12.76 -8.95
C GLU A 43 -14.94 13.31 -9.10
N VAL A 44 -14.31 13.02 -10.25
CA VAL A 44 -12.90 13.38 -10.51
C VAL A 44 -12.76 14.86 -10.85
N PHE A 45 -12.80 15.70 -9.82
CA PHE A 45 -12.46 17.13 -9.90
C PHE A 45 -11.10 17.49 -9.27
N TYR A 46 -10.39 16.51 -8.73
CA TYR A 46 -8.98 16.63 -8.32
C TYR A 46 -8.16 15.61 -9.10
N GLN A 47 -7.53 16.05 -10.19
CA GLN A 47 -6.41 15.34 -10.81
C GLN A 47 -5.16 16.15 -10.55
N PHE A 48 -4.24 15.56 -9.79
CA PHE A 48 -3.19 16.28 -9.08
C PHE A 48 -2.02 16.73 -9.97
N ALA A 49 -1.73 15.90 -10.97
CA ALA A 49 -0.84 16.09 -12.10
C ALA A 49 -1.37 15.23 -13.27
N PRO A 50 -1.14 15.62 -14.54
CA PRO A 50 -1.76 14.95 -15.69
C PRO A 50 -1.03 13.66 -16.10
N TYR A 51 -1.61 12.49 -15.82
CA TYR A 51 -1.12 11.24 -16.39
C TYR A 51 -1.24 11.25 -17.93
N THR A 52 -0.09 11.24 -18.62
CA THR A 52 -0.02 11.27 -20.09
C THR A 52 0.38 9.89 -20.61
N PRO A 53 -0.54 9.06 -21.12
CA PRO A 53 -0.23 7.69 -21.56
C PRO A 53 0.74 7.66 -22.75
N ILE A 54 1.80 6.85 -22.61
CA ILE A 54 2.73 6.51 -23.69
C ILE A 54 2.19 5.29 -24.47
N SER A 55 2.10 5.42 -25.80
CA SER A 55 1.63 4.34 -26.69
C SER A 55 2.68 3.26 -26.91
N VAL A 56 2.25 2.00 -26.86
CA VAL A 56 3.04 0.79 -27.14
C VAL A 56 2.56 0.16 -28.46
N ASP A 57 3.49 -0.34 -29.27
CA ASP A 57 3.24 -1.04 -30.53
C ASP A 57 3.98 -2.39 -30.53
N ILE A 58 3.25 -3.51 -30.67
CA ILE A 58 3.79 -4.87 -30.65
C ILE A 58 3.48 -5.52 -31.98
N THR A 59 4.51 -5.76 -32.79
CA THR A 59 4.38 -6.23 -34.18
C THR A 59 4.65 -7.74 -34.35
N GLY A 60 4.20 -8.53 -33.36
CA GLY A 60 4.33 -9.99 -33.31
C GLY A 60 5.57 -10.45 -32.52
N ALA A 61 5.85 -11.75 -32.57
CA ALA A 61 7.03 -12.36 -31.97
C ALA A 61 8.13 -12.66 -33.01
N GLY A 62 9.38 -12.44 -32.61
CA GLY A 62 10.56 -12.95 -33.29
C GLY A 62 10.59 -14.47 -33.41
N GLU A 63 11.35 -14.99 -34.39
CA GLU A 63 11.39 -16.42 -34.72
C GLU A 63 11.78 -17.32 -33.54
N PRO A 64 10.96 -18.34 -33.18
CA PRO A 64 11.25 -19.34 -32.16
C PRO A 64 12.63 -19.99 -32.28
N TYR A 65 13.23 -20.31 -31.13
CA TYR A 65 14.59 -20.87 -31.04
C TYR A 65 14.70 -21.89 -29.89
N PRO A 66 15.63 -22.86 -29.98
CA PRO A 66 15.86 -23.83 -28.91
C PRO A 66 16.58 -23.19 -27.72
N PHE A 67 16.27 -23.64 -26.51
CA PHE A 67 16.97 -23.23 -25.28
C PHE A 67 18.33 -23.94 -25.11
N THR A 68 19.16 -23.92 -26.15
CA THR A 68 20.50 -24.53 -26.17
C THR A 68 21.57 -23.44 -26.41
N PRO A 69 21.99 -22.71 -25.35
CA PRO A 69 22.92 -21.58 -25.49
C PRO A 69 24.37 -22.00 -25.71
N ASP A 70 25.08 -21.23 -26.54
CA ASP A 70 26.49 -21.45 -26.93
C ASP A 70 27.49 -21.27 -25.77
N ASN A 71 27.09 -20.64 -24.66
CA ASN A 71 27.96 -20.20 -23.56
C ASN A 71 27.64 -20.85 -22.19
N VAL A 72 26.85 -21.94 -22.13
CA VAL A 72 26.45 -22.57 -20.85
C VAL A 72 27.65 -22.99 -19.98
N GLU A 73 28.76 -23.40 -20.59
CA GLU A 73 29.99 -23.82 -19.87
C GLU A 73 30.69 -22.66 -19.12
N ASN A 74 30.29 -21.42 -19.35
CA ASN A 74 30.84 -20.24 -18.65
C ASN A 74 30.19 -20.01 -17.27
N PHE A 75 29.04 -20.63 -16.97
CA PHE A 75 28.26 -20.38 -15.75
C PHE A 75 28.36 -21.56 -14.77
N PRO A 76 28.45 -21.31 -13.45
CA PRO A 76 28.66 -22.35 -12.44
C PRO A 76 27.36 -23.10 -12.04
N LEU A 77 26.46 -23.35 -13.00
CA LEU A 77 25.13 -23.91 -12.76
C LEU A 77 25.15 -25.41 -12.41
N THR A 78 24.24 -25.83 -11.53
CA THR A 78 24.01 -27.25 -11.21
C THR A 78 23.33 -28.00 -12.37
N PRO A 79 23.42 -29.34 -12.45
CA PRO A 79 22.66 -30.13 -13.42
C PRO A 79 21.14 -29.87 -13.37
N GLU A 80 20.63 -29.61 -12.16
CA GLU A 80 19.23 -29.28 -11.88
C GLU A 80 18.87 -27.88 -12.43
N GLN A 81 19.70 -26.87 -12.19
CA GLN A 81 19.54 -25.52 -12.75
C GLN A 81 19.64 -25.52 -14.28
N VAL A 82 20.58 -26.29 -14.85
CA VAL A 82 20.70 -26.48 -16.30
C VAL A 82 19.47 -27.21 -16.86
N ASN A 83 18.88 -28.15 -16.13
CA ASN A 83 17.62 -28.78 -16.56
C ASN A 83 16.44 -27.80 -16.56
N ALA A 84 16.32 -26.94 -15.55
CA ALA A 84 15.33 -25.87 -15.53
C ALA A 84 15.53 -24.90 -16.71
N LEU A 85 16.75 -24.43 -16.94
CA LEU A 85 17.13 -23.57 -18.08
C LEU A 85 16.73 -24.17 -19.44
N ASN A 86 17.01 -25.46 -19.66
CA ASN A 86 16.62 -26.17 -20.90
C ASN A 86 15.10 -26.39 -21.04
N THR A 87 14.34 -26.34 -19.94
CA THR A 87 12.89 -26.60 -19.92
C THR A 87 12.09 -25.30 -20.06
N ASN A 88 12.43 -24.29 -19.28
CA ASN A 88 11.70 -23.03 -19.16
C ASN A 88 12.30 -21.92 -20.05
N GLY A 89 13.55 -22.08 -20.51
CA GLY A 89 14.33 -21.03 -21.17
C GLY A 89 15.00 -20.05 -20.21
N PHE A 90 14.75 -20.18 -18.90
CA PHE A 90 15.39 -19.40 -17.84
C PHE A 90 15.49 -20.19 -16.53
N VAL A 91 16.30 -19.73 -15.58
CA VAL A 91 16.34 -20.21 -14.19
C VAL A 91 16.76 -19.09 -13.24
N VAL A 92 16.21 -19.07 -12.03
CA VAL A 92 16.64 -18.17 -10.94
C VAL A 92 17.43 -18.97 -9.91
N VAL A 93 18.54 -18.38 -9.45
CA VAL A 93 19.45 -18.96 -8.47
C VAL A 93 19.60 -17.98 -7.29
N PRO A 94 19.47 -18.43 -6.03
CA PRO A 94 19.71 -17.58 -4.87
C PRO A 94 21.09 -16.91 -4.90
N ALA A 95 21.12 -15.61 -4.64
CA ALA A 95 22.33 -14.80 -4.59
C ALA A 95 22.25 -13.75 -3.48
N TRP A 96 23.39 -13.11 -3.20
CA TRP A 96 23.57 -12.17 -2.08
C TRP A 96 24.10 -10.82 -2.59
N TYR A 97 23.49 -10.32 -3.66
CA TYR A 97 23.68 -8.92 -4.06
C TYR A 97 22.79 -8.05 -3.16
N ASP A 98 23.33 -6.95 -2.67
CA ASP A 98 22.58 -6.02 -1.84
C ASP A 98 21.80 -5.02 -2.73
N GLN A 99 22.28 -4.76 -3.95
CA GLN A 99 21.63 -3.83 -4.89
C GLN A 99 21.55 -4.35 -6.35
N PHE A 100 20.45 -4.04 -7.05
CA PHE A 100 20.25 -4.48 -8.45
C PHE A 100 21.33 -3.97 -9.41
N TYR A 101 21.88 -2.79 -9.15
CA TYR A 101 22.96 -2.24 -9.97
C TYR A 101 24.26 -3.04 -9.88
N GLU A 102 24.46 -3.82 -8.82
CA GLU A 102 25.67 -4.61 -8.59
C GLU A 102 25.71 -5.79 -9.55
N VAL A 103 24.60 -6.52 -9.70
CA VAL A 103 24.44 -7.59 -10.70
C VAL A 103 24.91 -7.12 -12.08
N TYR A 104 24.48 -5.93 -12.50
CA TYR A 104 24.83 -5.37 -13.81
C TYR A 104 26.25 -4.84 -13.93
N LYS A 105 26.88 -4.43 -12.81
CA LYS A 105 28.30 -4.03 -12.78
C LYS A 105 29.21 -5.26 -12.80
N ASP A 106 28.86 -6.30 -12.07
CA ASP A 106 29.59 -7.57 -12.06
C ASP A 106 29.47 -8.28 -13.42
N CYS A 107 28.28 -8.32 -14.03
CA CYS A 107 28.10 -8.78 -15.42
C CYS A 107 28.97 -7.99 -16.42
N LYS A 108 29.13 -6.68 -16.22
CA LYS A 108 29.96 -5.86 -17.09
C LYS A 108 31.44 -6.17 -16.93
N ASP A 109 31.94 -6.25 -15.70
CA ASP A 109 33.35 -6.51 -15.41
C ASP A 109 33.75 -7.98 -15.70
N SER A 110 32.81 -8.94 -15.58
CA SER A 110 32.99 -10.34 -15.99
C SER A 110 32.95 -10.54 -17.52
N ASN A 111 32.31 -9.63 -18.26
CA ASN A 111 31.88 -9.80 -19.65
C ASN A 111 30.76 -10.86 -19.82
N THR A 112 29.85 -10.96 -18.85
CA THR A 112 28.54 -11.61 -19.03
C THR A 112 27.62 -10.72 -19.90
N PRO A 113 26.80 -11.28 -20.80
CA PRO A 113 25.70 -10.54 -21.43
C PRO A 113 24.63 -10.13 -20.40
N ILE A 114 24.25 -8.86 -20.36
CA ILE A 114 23.25 -8.35 -19.40
C ILE A 114 21.81 -8.62 -19.88
N PHE A 115 20.95 -9.07 -18.97
CA PHE A 115 19.49 -9.12 -19.14
C PHE A 115 18.83 -8.05 -18.24
N VAL A 116 18.29 -6.98 -18.83
CA VAL A 116 17.65 -5.89 -18.06
C VAL A 116 16.26 -6.33 -17.61
N THR A 117 16.02 -6.43 -16.31
CA THR A 117 14.73 -6.88 -15.76
C THR A 117 13.80 -5.73 -15.43
N THR A 118 12.49 -5.99 -15.42
CA THR A 118 11.50 -5.02 -14.92
C THR A 118 11.69 -4.75 -13.42
N ASP A 119 12.08 -5.75 -12.64
CA ASP A 119 12.41 -5.66 -11.21
C ASP A 119 13.37 -4.50 -10.92
N SER A 120 14.47 -4.41 -11.68
CA SER A 120 15.53 -3.43 -11.42
C SER A 120 15.10 -1.96 -11.59
N VAL A 121 14.15 -1.68 -12.50
CA VAL A 121 13.64 -0.32 -12.73
C VAL A 121 12.44 0.02 -11.87
N LEU A 122 11.69 -0.99 -11.40
CA LEU A 122 10.70 -0.84 -10.33
C LEU A 122 11.39 -0.44 -9.03
N HIS A 123 12.43 -1.18 -8.61
CA HIS A 123 13.26 -0.84 -7.46
C HIS A 123 13.91 0.55 -7.56
N THR A 124 14.35 0.92 -8.76
CA THR A 124 14.92 2.26 -8.99
C THR A 124 13.86 3.37 -8.88
N TYR A 125 12.60 3.11 -9.24
CA TYR A 125 11.50 4.07 -9.02
C TYR A 125 11.13 4.18 -7.52
N HIS A 126 11.05 3.05 -6.81
CA HIS A 126 10.86 2.95 -5.36
C HIS A 126 11.82 3.87 -4.59
N ILE A 127 13.15 3.75 -4.80
CA ILE A 127 14.12 4.62 -4.12
C ILE A 127 13.94 6.11 -4.47
N LEU A 128 13.49 6.47 -5.69
CA LEU A 128 13.16 7.87 -5.99
C LEU A 128 11.88 8.34 -5.29
N TYR A 129 10.91 7.45 -5.05
CA TYR A 129 9.65 7.75 -4.38
C TYR A 129 9.86 7.99 -2.88
N ASP A 130 10.42 7.01 -2.15
CA ASP A 130 10.74 7.10 -0.72
C ASP A 130 11.58 8.34 -0.40
N TYR A 131 12.72 8.49 -1.06
CA TYR A 131 13.67 9.54 -0.74
C TYR A 131 13.12 10.95 -1.09
N THR A 132 12.14 11.04 -1.99
CA THR A 132 11.37 12.28 -2.16
C THR A 132 10.43 12.51 -0.98
N LEU A 133 9.64 11.50 -0.57
CA LEU A 133 8.71 11.63 0.55
C LEU A 133 9.41 12.07 1.85
N ARG A 134 10.50 11.38 2.22
CA ARG A 134 11.38 11.72 3.37
C ARG A 134 11.83 13.17 3.40
N ILE A 135 12.11 13.76 2.24
CA ILE A 135 12.59 15.14 2.13
C ILE A 135 11.46 16.14 2.26
N LEU A 136 10.29 15.86 1.69
CA LEU A 136 9.10 16.68 1.94
C LEU A 136 8.72 16.66 3.42
N GLU A 137 8.89 15.52 4.09
CA GLU A 137 8.61 15.37 5.53
C GLU A 137 9.62 16.09 6.42
N THR A 138 10.93 16.00 6.12
CA THR A 138 11.99 16.67 6.90
C THR A 138 12.12 18.16 6.64
N GLU A 139 12.14 18.60 5.37
CA GLU A 139 12.44 19.99 5.01
C GLU A 139 11.19 20.88 4.95
N HIS A 140 9.98 20.31 4.90
CA HIS A 140 8.74 21.08 4.79
C HIS A 140 7.69 20.70 5.85
N PHE A 141 7.19 19.45 5.86
CA PHE A 141 6.01 19.10 6.65
C PHE A 141 6.27 19.11 8.16
N PHE A 142 7.48 18.81 8.64
CA PHE A 142 7.79 18.84 10.08
C PHE A 142 7.57 20.24 10.70
N ASP A 143 8.16 21.28 10.10
CA ASP A 143 8.05 22.65 10.59
C ASP A 143 6.61 23.18 10.43
N ASP A 144 5.95 22.88 9.31
CA ASP A 144 4.55 23.24 9.09
C ASP A 144 3.61 22.59 10.12
N LEU A 145 3.81 21.30 10.38
CA LEU A 145 3.02 20.53 11.36
C LEU A 145 3.25 21.04 12.78
N LEU A 146 4.48 21.44 13.12
CA LEU A 146 4.80 22.03 14.42
C LEU A 146 4.12 23.39 14.62
N VAL A 147 4.15 24.28 13.62
CA VAL A 147 3.47 25.59 13.66
C VAL A 147 1.95 25.42 13.71
N LEU A 148 1.40 24.48 12.94
CA LEU A 148 -0.02 24.13 12.98
C LEU A 148 -0.42 23.63 14.39
N THR A 149 0.34 22.68 14.93
CA THR A 149 0.12 22.10 16.27
C THR A 149 0.15 23.17 17.37
N GLN A 150 1.12 24.09 17.33
CA GLN A 150 1.19 25.21 18.27
C GLN A 150 -0.03 26.12 18.19
N THR A 151 -0.42 26.51 16.98
CA THR A 151 -1.56 27.41 16.75
C THR A 151 -2.88 26.77 17.20
N MET A 152 -3.12 25.52 16.82
CA MET A 152 -4.31 24.76 17.21
C MET A 152 -4.41 24.55 18.72
N ARG A 153 -3.29 24.29 19.41
CA ARG A 153 -3.22 24.20 20.87
C ARG A 153 -3.59 25.53 21.54
N ASP A 154 -3.06 26.64 21.06
CA ASP A 154 -3.34 27.96 21.62
C ASP A 154 -4.83 28.32 21.47
N THR A 155 -5.40 28.13 20.28
CA THR A 155 -6.82 28.44 20.02
C THR A 155 -7.77 27.56 20.83
N THR A 156 -7.54 26.25 20.89
CA THR A 156 -8.39 25.33 21.67
C THR A 156 -8.30 25.58 23.18
N TRP A 157 -7.13 26.02 23.67
CA TRP A 157 -6.97 26.48 25.06
C TRP A 157 -7.72 27.79 25.34
N GLU A 158 -7.79 28.72 24.38
CA GLU A 158 -8.64 29.91 24.51
C GLU A 158 -10.13 29.57 24.50
N TYR A 159 -10.57 28.63 23.66
CA TYR A 159 -11.94 28.12 23.65
C TYR A 159 -12.33 27.48 24.99
N TYR A 160 -11.46 26.64 25.57
CA TYR A 160 -11.67 26.10 26.91
C TYR A 160 -11.80 27.21 27.97
N ARG A 161 -11.02 28.29 27.87
CA ARG A 161 -11.08 29.43 28.79
C ARG A 161 -12.32 30.31 28.61
N GLU A 162 -13.02 30.23 27.48
CA GLU A 162 -14.32 30.88 27.26
C GLU A 162 -15.48 29.99 27.77
N THR A 163 -15.55 28.73 27.33
CA THR A 163 -16.71 27.86 27.58
C THR A 163 -16.62 27.08 28.90
N GLY A 164 -15.41 26.75 29.35
CA GLY A 164 -15.16 25.78 30.42
C GLY A 164 -15.48 24.32 30.03
N GLY A 165 -15.74 24.05 28.75
CA GLY A 165 -16.24 22.77 28.24
C GLY A 165 -15.20 21.65 28.22
N SER A 166 -15.64 20.43 28.52
CA SER A 166 -14.79 19.21 28.52
C SER A 166 -14.17 18.92 27.13
N ALA A 167 -14.93 19.13 26.05
CA ALA A 167 -14.46 18.95 24.68
C ALA A 167 -13.21 19.81 24.37
N ALA A 168 -13.29 21.14 24.50
CA ALA A 168 -12.15 22.03 24.23
C ALA A 168 -10.93 21.78 25.14
N LEU A 169 -11.15 21.26 26.36
CA LEU A 169 -10.07 20.81 27.24
C LEU A 169 -9.36 19.56 26.68
N LYS A 170 -10.13 18.60 26.14
CA LYS A 170 -9.60 17.41 25.47
C LYS A 170 -8.93 17.74 24.13
N ASP A 171 -9.45 18.68 23.35
CA ASP A 171 -8.77 19.20 22.15
C ASP A 171 -7.41 19.83 22.51
N THR A 172 -7.36 20.61 23.59
CA THR A 172 -6.10 21.15 24.12
C THR A 172 -5.13 20.02 24.49
N ALA A 173 -5.62 18.93 25.10
CA ALA A 173 -4.80 17.76 25.43
C ALA A 173 -4.31 17.04 24.15
N TYR A 174 -5.18 16.84 23.15
CA TYR A 174 -4.90 16.21 21.86
C TYR A 174 -3.75 16.91 21.11
N PHE A 175 -3.79 18.23 21.00
CA PHE A 175 -2.69 19.00 20.40
C PHE A 175 -1.46 19.10 21.32
N CYS A 176 -1.61 19.01 22.65
CA CYS A 176 -0.47 18.92 23.57
C CYS A 176 0.28 17.57 23.49
N VAL A 177 -0.39 16.47 23.16
CA VAL A 177 0.25 15.16 22.92
C VAL A 177 1.10 15.24 21.66
N ALA A 178 0.53 15.62 20.52
CA ALA A 178 1.28 15.82 19.28
C ALA A 178 2.42 16.84 19.43
N GLY A 179 2.15 17.96 20.12
CA GLY A 179 3.15 18.99 20.40
C GLY A 179 4.33 18.46 21.21
N LYS A 180 4.09 17.55 22.18
CA LYS A 180 5.14 16.87 22.94
C LYS A 180 5.90 15.80 22.17
N LEU A 181 5.26 15.17 21.18
CA LEU A 181 5.93 14.23 20.28
C LEU A 181 6.89 15.00 19.35
N LEU A 182 6.44 16.12 18.76
CA LEU A 182 7.26 16.99 17.91
C LEU A 182 8.38 17.72 18.67
N ASP A 183 8.07 18.26 19.86
CA ASP A 183 9.03 19.00 20.69
C ASP A 183 8.89 18.63 22.18
N GLU A 184 9.93 18.00 22.74
CA GLU A 184 10.01 17.65 24.16
C GLU A 184 9.91 18.88 25.09
N THR A 185 10.22 20.08 24.60
CA THR A 185 10.12 21.34 25.36
C THR A 185 8.75 22.00 25.29
N PHE A 186 7.85 21.52 24.42
CA PHE A 186 6.51 22.07 24.17
C PHE A 186 5.72 22.26 25.48
N VAL A 187 5.10 23.44 25.64
CA VAL A 187 4.42 23.81 26.90
C VAL A 187 3.05 23.13 26.99
N VAL A 188 2.78 22.49 28.12
CA VAL A 188 1.49 21.81 28.40
C VAL A 188 0.78 22.54 29.55
N PRO A 189 -0.48 22.97 29.40
CA PRO A 189 -1.24 23.58 30.50
C PRO A 189 -1.43 22.60 31.68
N PRO A 190 -1.40 23.08 32.94
CA PRO A 190 -1.53 22.20 34.11
C PRO A 190 -2.80 21.34 34.11
N ASP A 191 -3.91 21.92 33.63
CA ASP A 191 -5.25 21.33 33.63
C ASP A 191 -5.39 20.12 32.69
N VAL A 192 -4.47 19.94 31.73
CA VAL A 192 -4.40 18.75 30.85
C VAL A 192 -3.17 17.86 31.13
N GLN A 193 -2.26 18.28 32.01
CA GLN A 193 -0.93 17.69 32.16
C GLN A 193 -0.97 16.18 32.50
N ASP A 194 -1.88 15.77 33.39
CA ASP A 194 -2.02 14.37 33.80
C ASP A 194 -2.59 13.49 32.67
N MET A 195 -3.48 14.01 31.82
CA MET A 195 -4.02 13.27 30.67
C MET A 195 -2.93 13.10 29.60
N VAL A 196 -2.27 14.19 29.22
CA VAL A 196 -1.17 14.20 28.24
C VAL A 196 -0.03 13.28 28.67
N HIS A 197 0.34 13.26 29.96
CA HIS A 197 1.40 12.38 30.45
C HIS A 197 1.02 10.90 30.39
N GLN A 198 -0.22 10.53 30.68
CA GLN A 198 -0.69 9.15 30.58
C GLN A 198 -0.74 8.68 29.12
N GLU A 199 -1.26 9.52 28.21
CA GLU A 199 -1.34 9.23 26.77
C GLU A 199 0.06 9.00 26.16
N LEU A 200 1.02 9.90 26.43
CA LEU A 200 2.42 9.74 26.04
C LEU A 200 3.06 8.49 26.65
N SER A 201 2.67 8.10 27.87
CA SER A 201 3.19 6.88 28.53
C SER A 201 2.65 5.59 27.92
N LEU A 202 1.50 5.63 27.23
CA LEU A 202 0.98 4.51 26.46
C LEU A 202 1.65 4.45 25.08
N ILE A 203 1.78 5.60 24.41
CA ILE A 203 2.49 5.75 23.14
C ILE A 203 3.93 5.21 23.25
N GLU A 204 4.73 5.66 24.22
CA GLU A 204 6.12 5.18 24.40
C GLU A 204 6.23 3.73 24.94
N ALA A 205 5.12 3.10 25.33
CA ALA A 205 5.11 1.73 25.85
C ALA A 205 4.76 0.68 24.78
N HIS A 206 4.11 1.07 23.69
CA HIS A 206 3.81 0.24 22.50
C HIS A 206 3.05 -1.08 22.75
N ARG A 207 2.29 -1.21 23.84
CA ARG A 207 1.76 -2.50 24.35
C ARG A 207 0.46 -3.00 23.72
N GLY A 208 0.23 -2.71 22.45
CA GLY A 208 -1.03 -3.05 21.78
C GLY A 208 -2.21 -2.23 22.34
N PHE A 209 -3.39 -2.84 22.40
CA PHE A 209 -4.63 -2.19 22.81
C PHE A 209 -4.63 -1.69 24.27
N SER A 210 -5.01 -0.42 24.47
CA SER A 210 -5.34 0.15 25.79
C SER A 210 -6.34 1.30 25.67
N SER A 211 -7.07 1.58 26.75
CA SER A 211 -8.08 2.66 26.78
C SER A 211 -7.40 4.03 26.88
N SER A 212 -7.66 4.92 25.91
CA SER A 212 -7.07 6.27 25.87
C SER A 212 -7.55 7.13 27.07
N PRO A 213 -6.62 7.75 27.82
CA PRO A 213 -6.94 8.76 28.85
C PRO A 213 -7.79 9.94 28.37
N ILE A 214 -7.69 10.32 27.08
CA ILE A 214 -8.43 11.44 26.50
C ILE A 214 -9.80 10.98 25.97
N PHE A 215 -9.85 9.89 25.20
CA PHE A 215 -11.04 9.48 24.45
C PHE A 215 -11.83 8.31 25.05
N GLY A 216 -11.24 7.53 25.97
CA GLY A 216 -11.89 6.44 26.70
C GLY A 216 -12.18 5.17 25.91
N TYR A 217 -11.94 5.15 24.59
CA TYR A 217 -11.97 3.94 23.77
C TYR A 217 -10.59 3.28 23.69
N ASP A 218 -10.54 1.99 23.34
CA ASP A 218 -9.29 1.24 23.20
C ASP A 218 -8.60 1.56 21.86
N GLU A 219 -7.32 1.95 21.93
CA GLU A 219 -6.43 2.27 20.80
C GLU A 219 -5.22 1.32 20.78
N ASP A 220 -4.76 0.94 19.59
CA ASP A 220 -3.58 0.08 19.40
C ASP A 220 -2.28 0.91 19.46
N TYR A 221 -1.67 0.98 20.63
CA TYR A 221 -0.40 1.69 20.82
C TYR A 221 0.80 0.99 20.16
N SER A 222 0.67 -0.26 19.67
CA SER A 222 1.74 -0.91 18.89
C SER A 222 1.97 -0.24 17.53
N GLN A 223 0.98 0.50 17.02
CA GLN A 223 1.08 1.24 15.76
C GLN A 223 2.06 2.43 15.81
N TYR A 224 2.48 2.87 17.00
CA TYR A 224 3.33 4.05 17.19
C TYR A 224 4.85 3.72 17.13
N VAL A 225 5.22 2.50 16.72
CA VAL A 225 6.61 1.98 16.61
C VAL A 225 7.24 2.33 15.24
N PRO A 226 8.43 3.00 15.17
CA PRO A 226 9.19 3.24 13.92
C PRO A 226 10.25 2.13 13.57
N ARG A 227 10.45 1.70 12.28
CA ARG A 227 11.18 0.42 11.88
C ARG A 227 11.44 0.05 10.33
N GLY A 228 12.59 0.22 9.56
CA GLY A 228 12.68 0.23 8.00
C GLY A 228 13.17 1.42 6.96
N HIS A 229 12.35 2.42 6.44
CA HIS A 229 12.63 3.85 5.92
C HIS A 229 12.36 5.24 6.74
N TYR A 230 11.31 5.41 7.60
CA TYR A 230 10.73 6.38 8.67
C TYR A 230 11.90 6.96 11.43
N THR A 231 12.98 6.30 12.05
CA THR A 231 14.02 6.62 13.06
C THR A 231 15.30 7.21 12.46
N ARG A 232 15.51 7.14 11.13
CA ARG A 232 16.73 7.57 10.40
C ARG A 232 17.29 8.87 10.99
N SER A 233 16.39 9.80 11.30
CA SER A 233 16.67 10.93 12.17
C SER A 233 15.66 11.06 13.32
N LYS A 234 16.08 11.72 14.41
CA LYS A 234 15.21 12.08 15.53
C LYS A 234 14.16 13.15 15.18
N THR A 235 14.30 13.86 14.07
CA THR A 235 13.25 14.74 13.53
C THR A 235 12.10 13.89 13.00
N LEU A 236 12.47 12.88 12.22
CA LEU A 236 11.57 11.95 11.58
C LEU A 236 10.84 11.02 12.60
N GLU A 237 11.50 10.52 13.67
CA GLU A 237 10.82 9.75 14.75
C GLU A 237 9.61 10.49 15.33
N LYS A 238 9.78 11.80 15.47
CA LYS A 238 8.82 12.70 16.09
C LYS A 238 7.69 13.07 15.12
N TYR A 239 8.02 13.25 13.84
CA TYR A 239 7.05 13.40 12.76
C TYR A 239 6.10 12.20 12.71
N PHE A 240 6.65 10.97 12.62
CA PHE A 240 5.86 9.74 12.52
C PHE A 240 4.92 9.55 13.70
N LYS A 241 5.41 9.67 14.95
CA LYS A 241 4.55 9.53 16.13
C LYS A 241 3.43 10.57 16.17
N ALA A 242 3.69 11.82 15.76
CA ALA A 242 2.68 12.87 15.70
C ALA A 242 1.67 12.68 14.55
N MET A 243 2.12 12.26 13.36
CA MET A 243 1.23 11.98 12.24
C MET A 243 0.39 10.72 12.45
N MET A 244 0.94 9.68 13.08
CA MET A 244 0.16 8.50 13.48
C MET A 244 -0.91 8.86 14.51
N TRP A 245 -0.59 9.72 15.50
CA TRP A 245 -1.59 10.26 16.43
C TRP A 245 -2.70 11.04 15.70
N TYR A 246 -2.35 11.94 14.77
CA TYR A 246 -3.34 12.71 14.00
C TYR A 246 -4.11 11.88 12.94
N GLY A 247 -3.53 10.77 12.48
CA GLY A 247 -4.09 9.89 11.45
C GLY A 247 -4.91 8.71 11.97
N ARG A 248 -4.66 8.25 13.21
CA ARG A 248 -5.40 7.15 13.85
C ARG A 248 -6.54 7.62 14.73
N ILE A 249 -6.32 8.63 15.57
CA ILE A 249 -7.33 9.12 16.52
C ILE A 249 -8.51 9.71 15.77
N MET A 250 -9.71 9.34 16.22
CA MET A 250 -10.95 9.53 15.50
C MET A 250 -12.04 10.08 16.40
N PHE A 251 -12.76 11.07 15.88
CA PHE A 251 -13.82 11.77 16.57
C PHE A 251 -15.16 11.26 16.02
N ARG A 252 -15.78 10.28 16.68
CA ARG A 252 -16.88 9.49 16.13
C ARG A 252 -18.23 10.19 16.26
N LEU A 253 -19.06 10.11 15.22
CA LEU A 253 -20.42 10.66 15.20
C LEU A 253 -21.38 9.97 16.20
N LYS A 254 -21.00 8.84 16.79
CA LYS A 254 -21.76 8.18 17.86
C LYS A 254 -21.63 8.87 19.23
N SER A 255 -20.76 9.86 19.36
CA SER A 255 -20.41 10.53 20.61
C SER A 255 -20.54 12.05 20.47
N GLU A 256 -21.42 12.65 21.27
CA GLU A 256 -21.65 14.11 21.26
C GLU A 256 -20.38 14.89 21.66
N GLU A 257 -19.57 14.37 22.60
CA GLU A 257 -18.33 15.02 23.03
C GLU A 257 -17.24 14.93 21.95
N GLU A 258 -17.14 13.82 21.23
CA GLU A 258 -16.21 13.66 20.10
C GLU A 258 -16.65 14.54 18.92
N THR A 259 -17.94 14.63 18.64
CA THR A 259 -18.46 15.51 17.58
C THR A 259 -18.23 16.99 17.92
N LYS A 260 -18.41 17.40 19.20
CA LYS A 260 -18.06 18.76 19.66
C LYS A 260 -16.57 19.07 19.52
N GLN A 261 -15.69 18.12 19.86
CA GLN A 261 -14.23 18.25 19.66
C GLN A 261 -13.89 18.50 18.18
N ALA A 262 -14.39 17.67 17.27
CA ALA A 262 -14.21 17.87 15.83
C ALA A 262 -14.72 19.25 15.34
N LEU A 263 -15.85 19.74 15.86
CA LEU A 263 -16.37 21.08 15.56
C LEU A 263 -15.48 22.21 16.11
N TYR A 264 -14.91 22.06 17.31
CA TYR A 264 -13.94 23.02 17.85
C TYR A 264 -12.64 23.03 17.04
N ILE A 265 -12.14 21.87 16.61
CA ILE A 265 -10.97 21.75 15.72
C ILE A 265 -11.24 22.48 14.41
N VAL A 266 -12.35 22.20 13.73
CA VAL A 266 -12.71 22.83 12.46
C VAL A 266 -12.88 24.35 12.62
N LYS A 267 -13.51 24.79 13.71
CA LYS A 267 -13.63 26.23 14.00
C LYS A 267 -12.29 26.91 14.29
N ALA A 268 -11.37 26.24 14.97
CA ALA A 268 -10.03 26.77 15.23
C ALA A 268 -9.23 26.97 13.93
N ILE A 269 -9.39 26.12 12.93
CA ILE A 269 -8.77 26.31 11.61
C ILE A 269 -9.34 27.55 10.91
N THR A 270 -10.67 27.68 10.86
CA THR A 270 -11.36 28.80 10.21
C THR A 270 -11.06 30.14 10.91
N ASP A 271 -10.97 30.18 12.24
CA ASP A 271 -10.67 31.41 13.00
C ASP A 271 -9.20 31.85 12.95
N THR A 272 -8.27 30.94 12.57
CA THR A 272 -6.82 31.22 12.50
C THR A 272 -6.26 31.34 11.07
N ASP A 273 -7.08 31.08 10.04
CA ASP A 273 -6.67 30.99 8.61
C ASP A 273 -5.56 29.94 8.37
N THR A 274 -5.45 28.95 9.26
CA THR A 274 -4.45 27.87 9.18
C THR A 274 -4.81 26.79 8.17
N VAL A 275 -5.94 26.90 7.47
CA VAL A 275 -6.35 25.96 6.41
C VAL A 275 -5.25 25.78 5.36
N ASN A 276 -4.58 26.87 4.97
CA ASN A 276 -3.46 26.85 4.03
C ASN A 276 -2.21 26.13 4.56
N LEU A 277 -2.05 26.03 5.88
CA LEU A 277 -0.93 25.34 6.52
C LEU A 277 -1.21 23.84 6.66
N TRP A 278 -2.46 23.48 6.99
CA TRP A 278 -2.93 22.10 6.96
C TRP A 278 -2.91 21.52 5.53
N ASP A 279 -3.40 22.28 4.55
CA ASP A 279 -3.49 21.86 3.14
C ASP A 279 -2.10 21.63 2.51
N ARG A 280 -1.09 22.43 2.89
CA ARG A 280 0.31 22.20 2.48
C ARG A 280 0.92 20.87 2.93
N ILE A 281 0.31 20.18 3.90
CA ILE A 281 0.70 18.83 4.34
C ILE A 281 -0.29 17.79 3.77
N TYR A 282 -1.58 18.09 3.82
CA TYR A 282 -2.65 17.17 3.40
C TYR A 282 -2.69 16.97 1.88
N GLU A 283 -2.58 18.02 1.07
CA GLU A 283 -2.68 17.95 -0.39
C GLU A 283 -1.54 17.09 -0.98
N PRO A 284 -0.24 17.30 -0.68
CA PRO A 284 0.84 16.43 -1.17
C PRO A 284 0.70 14.96 -0.75
N THR A 285 0.28 14.68 0.49
CA THR A 285 0.09 13.29 0.95
C THR A 285 -1.14 12.61 0.31
N VAL A 286 -2.09 13.37 -0.23
CA VAL A 286 -3.18 12.86 -1.09
C VAL A 286 -2.69 12.44 -2.48
N PHE A 287 -1.58 13.01 -2.97
CA PHE A 287 -0.96 12.65 -4.26
C PHE A 287 -0.03 11.45 -4.19
N PHE A 288 0.72 11.32 -3.10
CA PHE A 288 1.56 10.14 -2.88
C PHE A 288 0.67 8.91 -2.67
N VAL A 289 -0.14 8.90 -1.60
CA VAL A 289 -0.88 7.70 -1.17
C VAL A 289 -2.36 7.73 -1.58
N GLY A 290 -3.08 8.82 -1.27
CA GLY A 290 -4.48 8.97 -1.64
C GLY A 290 -5.33 9.78 -0.65
N LYS A 291 -6.61 9.93 -0.97
CA LYS A 291 -7.58 10.59 -0.07
C LYS A 291 -7.85 9.72 1.15
N SER A 292 -8.11 10.34 2.30
CA SER A 292 -8.73 9.64 3.42
C SER A 292 -10.19 9.33 3.07
N ASP A 293 -10.70 8.18 3.52
CA ASP A 293 -12.11 7.82 3.44
C ASP A 293 -12.93 8.44 4.60
N ASP A 294 -12.29 8.84 5.70
CA ASP A 294 -12.87 9.65 6.78
C ASP A 294 -13.40 11.01 6.29
N LEU A 295 -14.28 11.64 7.08
CA LEU A 295 -14.77 12.99 6.81
C LEU A 295 -13.72 14.05 7.21
N ASN A 296 -13.48 15.01 6.32
CA ASN A 296 -12.43 16.03 6.50
C ASN A 296 -12.96 17.41 6.91
N ILE A 297 -12.04 18.37 7.12
CA ILE A 297 -12.32 19.72 7.60
C ILE A 297 -13.29 20.48 6.69
N PHE A 298 -13.13 20.41 5.36
CA PHE A 298 -14.00 21.13 4.42
C PHE A 298 -15.44 20.63 4.48
N GLU A 299 -15.62 19.33 4.72
CA GLU A 299 -16.93 18.69 4.84
C GLU A 299 -17.61 19.06 6.16
N TYR A 300 -16.86 19.03 7.28
CA TYR A 300 -17.37 19.48 8.57
C TYR A 300 -17.68 20.99 8.59
N ASP A 301 -16.84 21.83 7.98
CA ASP A 301 -17.05 23.28 7.87
C ASP A 301 -18.32 23.60 7.06
N ALA A 302 -18.54 22.90 5.93
CA ALA A 302 -19.75 23.05 5.13
C ALA A 302 -21.03 22.69 5.92
N ILE A 303 -21.06 21.55 6.60
CA ILE A 303 -22.22 21.12 7.40
C ILE A 303 -22.39 22.07 8.61
N ALA A 304 -21.31 22.52 9.25
CA ALA A 304 -21.37 23.45 10.36
C ALA A 304 -21.95 24.81 9.95
N LYS A 305 -21.59 25.31 8.76
CA LYS A 305 -22.15 26.54 8.20
C LYS A 305 -23.64 26.42 7.85
N GLU A 306 -24.10 25.26 7.38
CA GLU A 306 -25.54 25.03 7.14
C GLU A 306 -26.35 24.93 8.44
N VAL A 307 -25.80 24.31 9.49
CA VAL A 307 -26.50 24.09 10.78
C VAL A 307 -26.43 25.29 11.73
N TYR A 308 -25.26 25.92 11.86
CA TYR A 308 -24.99 27.00 12.82
C TYR A 308 -24.96 28.40 12.18
N GLY A 309 -24.73 28.50 10.85
CA GLY A 309 -24.59 29.75 10.09
C GLY A 309 -23.12 30.15 9.86
N GLU A 310 -22.86 30.94 8.81
CA GLU A 310 -21.51 31.34 8.35
C GLU A 310 -20.61 31.98 9.43
N GLU A 311 -21.18 32.73 10.38
CA GLU A 311 -20.45 33.46 11.43
C GLU A 311 -20.72 32.87 12.83
N PHE A 312 -20.79 31.53 12.96
CA PHE A 312 -21.07 30.88 14.24
C PHE A 312 -19.96 31.10 15.29
N THR A 313 -20.33 31.06 16.57
CA THR A 313 -19.38 31.21 17.69
C THR A 313 -19.11 29.89 18.41
N VAL A 314 -18.04 29.83 19.21
CA VAL A 314 -17.76 28.68 20.09
C VAL A 314 -18.85 28.45 21.14
N SER A 315 -19.61 29.49 21.49
CA SER A 315 -20.79 29.39 22.35
C SER A 315 -22.02 28.78 21.62
N ASP A 316 -22.11 28.87 20.30
CA ASP A 316 -23.20 28.24 19.52
C ASP A 316 -23.05 26.71 19.47
N LEU A 317 -21.83 26.18 19.54
CA LEU A 317 -21.52 24.75 19.53
C LEU A 317 -22.00 24.01 20.79
N GLU A 318 -22.39 24.73 21.84
CA GLU A 318 -22.96 24.14 23.05
C GLU A 318 -24.46 23.78 22.90
N ASP A 319 -25.12 24.22 21.82
CA ASP A 319 -26.54 23.91 21.52
C ASP A 319 -26.74 22.41 21.13
N PRO A 320 -27.47 21.62 21.94
CA PRO A 320 -27.64 20.19 21.70
C PRO A 320 -28.64 19.88 20.59
N GLU A 321 -29.59 20.77 20.29
CA GLU A 321 -30.54 20.56 19.19
C GLU A 321 -29.82 20.74 17.85
N LYS A 322 -28.98 21.78 17.73
CA LYS A 322 -28.10 21.96 16.56
C LYS A 322 -27.07 20.83 16.42
N LEU A 323 -26.44 20.38 17.52
CA LEU A 323 -25.49 19.26 17.46
C LEU A 323 -26.15 17.98 16.97
N THR A 324 -27.38 17.70 17.42
CA THR A 324 -28.17 16.56 16.93
C THR A 324 -28.44 16.68 15.42
N GLN A 325 -28.77 17.87 14.93
CA GLN A 325 -28.94 18.12 13.50
C GLN A 325 -27.63 17.91 12.71
N PHE A 326 -26.50 18.39 13.23
CA PHE A 326 -25.17 18.19 12.63
C PHE A 326 -24.84 16.70 12.51
N ILE A 327 -25.01 15.92 13.58
CA ILE A 327 -24.75 14.47 13.59
C ILE A 327 -25.62 13.75 12.56
N LEU A 328 -26.90 14.12 12.43
CA LEU A 328 -27.80 13.54 11.42
C LEU A 328 -27.34 13.86 10.00
N MET A 329 -26.92 15.10 9.71
CA MET A 329 -26.43 15.48 8.38
C MET A 329 -25.08 14.82 8.05
N ALA A 330 -24.14 14.77 8.99
CA ALA A 330 -22.87 14.08 8.82
C ALA A 330 -23.04 12.55 8.64
N LYS A 331 -24.10 11.95 9.18
CA LYS A 331 -24.46 10.55 8.92
C LYS A 331 -24.93 10.27 7.48
N GLU A 332 -25.36 11.27 6.71
CA GLU A 332 -25.76 11.11 5.30
C GLU A 332 -24.59 11.22 4.30
N TYR A 333 -23.38 11.60 4.75
CA TYR A 333 -22.16 11.59 3.92
C TYR A 333 -21.66 10.14 3.69
N ARG A 334 -20.55 9.94 2.96
CA ARG A 334 -19.95 8.61 2.76
C ARG A 334 -19.65 7.91 4.09
N ASP A 335 -19.75 6.58 4.10
CA ASP A 335 -19.20 5.74 5.16
C ASP A 335 -17.71 5.46 4.90
N PRO A 336 -16.88 5.28 5.95
CA PRO A 336 -15.51 4.77 5.78
C PRO A 336 -15.56 3.35 5.20
N ARG A 337 -14.54 3.01 4.42
CA ARG A 337 -14.44 1.75 3.67
C ARG A 337 -13.43 0.78 4.29
N ILE A 338 -12.43 1.29 5.01
CA ILE A 338 -11.42 0.47 5.70
C ILE A 338 -11.54 0.65 7.22
N ASN A 339 -11.73 -0.45 7.94
CA ASN A 339 -11.72 -0.46 9.39
C ASN A 339 -10.28 -0.32 9.91
N SER A 340 -10.08 0.59 10.86
CA SER A 340 -8.80 0.88 11.52
C SER A 340 -8.89 0.81 13.06
N LEU A 341 -10.03 0.34 13.60
CA LEU A 341 -10.32 0.19 15.03
C LEU A 341 -10.77 -1.23 15.39
N TRP A 342 -10.76 -1.55 16.69
CA TRP A 342 -11.46 -2.71 17.22
C TRP A 342 -12.98 -2.51 17.13
N VAL A 343 -13.68 -3.44 16.49
CA VAL A 343 -15.15 -3.49 16.36
C VAL A 343 -15.60 -4.94 16.52
N TRP A 344 -16.69 -5.21 17.24
CA TRP A 344 -17.18 -6.58 17.44
C TRP A 344 -17.99 -7.07 16.23
N ASP A 345 -18.06 -8.39 16.02
CA ASP A 345 -18.81 -9.02 14.93
C ASP A 345 -20.34 -8.87 15.04
N THR A 346 -20.82 -8.29 16.16
CA THR A 346 -22.23 -7.94 16.40
C THR A 346 -22.56 -6.46 16.18
N GLU A 347 -21.61 -5.62 15.76
CA GLU A 347 -21.76 -4.16 15.64
C GLU A 347 -21.75 -3.70 14.16
N ASP A 348 -22.50 -2.65 13.81
CA ASP A 348 -22.45 -2.08 12.45
C ASP A 348 -21.19 -1.21 12.32
N LEU A 349 -20.27 -1.66 11.46
CA LEU A 349 -18.98 -1.01 11.21
C LEU A 349 -19.12 0.50 10.90
N ALA A 350 -20.15 0.91 10.16
CA ALA A 350 -20.35 2.31 9.79
C ALA A 350 -20.87 3.14 10.97
N GLU A 351 -21.68 2.57 11.87
CA GLU A 351 -22.10 3.29 13.09
C GLU A 351 -20.95 3.44 14.09
N GLU A 352 -20.02 2.48 14.11
CA GLU A 352 -18.87 2.46 15.01
C GLU A 352 -17.68 3.30 14.53
N THR A 353 -17.42 3.33 13.22
CA THR A 353 -16.22 3.97 12.64
C THR A 353 -16.46 5.28 11.91
N LYS A 354 -17.70 5.72 11.65
CA LYS A 354 -17.94 7.01 10.97
C LYS A 354 -17.63 8.22 11.87
N GLY A 355 -16.66 9.02 11.47
CA GLY A 355 -16.19 10.17 12.24
C GLY A 355 -15.35 11.15 11.43
N PHE A 356 -14.71 12.07 12.17
CA PHE A 356 -13.69 13.00 11.69
C PHE A 356 -12.30 12.55 12.12
N ARG A 357 -11.29 12.85 11.31
CA ARG A 357 -9.87 12.75 11.67
C ARG A 357 -9.10 13.97 11.19
N PHE A 358 -8.14 14.46 11.99
CA PHE A 358 -7.37 15.66 11.66
C PHE A 358 -6.40 15.45 10.49
N MET A 359 -5.76 14.28 10.40
CA MET A 359 -4.91 13.87 9.27
C MET A 359 -5.18 12.40 8.88
N GLY A 360 -6.46 11.98 8.87
CA GLY A 360 -6.89 10.57 8.80
C GLY A 360 -6.17 9.68 7.79
N GLN A 361 -5.94 8.40 8.14
CA GLN A 361 -5.24 7.44 7.27
C GLN A 361 -5.89 7.36 5.86
N ARG A 362 -5.07 7.04 4.85
CA ARG A 362 -5.46 7.14 3.44
C ARG A 362 -6.06 5.83 2.92
N PHE A 363 -7.06 5.92 2.04
CA PHE A 363 -7.66 4.76 1.41
C PHE A 363 -6.72 4.18 0.34
N ILE A 364 -6.19 2.98 0.60
CA ILE A 364 -5.42 2.18 -0.36
C ILE A 364 -6.24 0.96 -0.82
N PRO A 365 -6.37 0.70 -2.13
CA PRO A 365 -7.34 -0.24 -2.68
C PRO A 365 -7.08 -1.69 -2.29
N ASP A 366 -5.82 -2.08 -2.11
CA ASP A 366 -5.40 -3.43 -1.76
C ASP A 366 -5.68 -3.78 -0.28
N SER A 367 -5.63 -2.82 0.64
CA SER A 367 -6.12 -3.05 2.02
C SER A 367 -7.65 -3.19 2.06
N TYR A 368 -8.38 -2.54 1.15
CA TYR A 368 -9.81 -2.81 0.96
C TYR A 368 -10.05 -4.22 0.38
N MET A 369 -9.28 -4.66 -0.62
CA MET A 369 -9.34 -6.06 -1.13
C MET A 369 -9.13 -7.07 0.00
N PHE A 370 -8.09 -6.88 0.82
CA PHE A 370 -7.80 -7.71 1.98
C PHE A 370 -8.96 -7.75 2.97
N GLN A 371 -9.53 -6.60 3.35
CA GLN A 371 -10.67 -6.56 4.27
C GLN A 371 -11.90 -7.30 3.71
N GLN A 372 -12.16 -7.22 2.40
CA GLN A 372 -13.26 -7.96 1.80
C GLN A 372 -12.98 -9.48 1.70
N LEU A 373 -11.73 -9.94 1.81
CA LEU A 373 -11.33 -11.35 1.65
C LEU A 373 -10.97 -12.06 2.97
N VAL A 374 -11.23 -11.45 4.13
CA VAL A 374 -11.05 -12.05 5.46
C VAL A 374 -12.37 -12.26 6.21
N TYR A 375 -12.30 -12.80 7.42
CA TYR A 375 -13.43 -13.01 8.33
C TYR A 375 -14.28 -11.73 8.53
N ASN A 376 -15.57 -11.92 8.85
CA ASN A 376 -16.70 -11.01 8.55
C ASN A 376 -17.24 -11.14 7.11
N LYS A 377 -16.39 -11.30 6.09
CA LYS A 377 -16.82 -11.48 4.68
C LYS A 377 -16.59 -12.89 4.13
N VAL A 378 -15.52 -13.55 4.55
CA VAL A 378 -15.08 -14.87 4.08
C VAL A 378 -14.86 -15.84 5.26
N GLY A 379 -15.30 -17.09 5.08
CA GLY A 379 -15.30 -18.11 6.13
C GLY A 379 -16.54 -18.05 7.02
N THR A 380 -16.45 -18.63 8.21
CA THR A 380 -17.53 -18.65 9.22
C THR A 380 -16.93 -18.62 10.63
N ALA A 381 -17.72 -18.33 11.67
CA ALA A 381 -17.24 -18.37 13.06
C ALA A 381 -16.65 -19.73 13.51
N ALA A 382 -16.92 -20.82 12.78
CA ALA A 382 -16.36 -22.15 13.02
C ALA A 382 -15.17 -22.51 12.09
N ASN A 383 -14.93 -21.71 11.04
CA ASN A 383 -13.78 -21.81 10.14
C ASN A 383 -13.52 -20.42 9.48
N PRO A 384 -12.89 -19.47 10.20
CA PRO A 384 -12.66 -18.12 9.72
C PRO A 384 -11.42 -18.02 8.83
N ARG A 385 -11.45 -17.17 7.79
CA ARG A 385 -10.25 -16.79 7.05
C ARG A 385 -9.62 -15.57 7.72
N LEU A 386 -8.68 -15.79 8.63
CA LEU A 386 -8.13 -14.72 9.48
C LEU A 386 -7.06 -13.86 8.81
N PHE A 387 -6.43 -14.36 7.73
CA PHE A 387 -5.40 -13.66 6.99
C PHE A 387 -5.70 -13.71 5.48
N PRO A 388 -5.40 -12.63 4.74
CA PRO A 388 -5.28 -12.68 3.29
C PRO A 388 -3.91 -13.24 2.90
N LYS A 389 -3.57 -13.15 1.61
CA LYS A 389 -2.24 -13.39 1.03
C LYS A 389 -1.91 -12.29 0.03
N GLY A 390 -0.64 -11.98 -0.23
CA GLY A 390 -0.26 -11.02 -1.27
C GLY A 390 -0.84 -11.40 -2.65
N LEU A 391 -0.95 -12.72 -2.91
CA LEU A 391 -1.62 -13.29 -4.08
C LEU A 391 -3.09 -12.85 -4.25
N ASP A 392 -3.84 -12.57 -3.17
CA ASP A 392 -5.24 -12.11 -3.26
C ASP A 392 -5.33 -10.77 -4.02
N VAL A 393 -4.38 -9.85 -3.80
CA VAL A 393 -4.29 -8.58 -4.55
C VAL A 393 -4.09 -8.86 -6.03
N MET A 394 -3.13 -9.73 -6.36
CA MET A 394 -2.80 -10.05 -7.75
C MET A 394 -3.94 -10.78 -8.47
N ALA A 395 -4.73 -11.59 -7.76
CA ALA A 395 -5.94 -12.21 -8.26
C ALA A 395 -7.05 -11.18 -8.55
N VAL A 396 -7.31 -10.24 -7.64
CA VAL A 396 -8.27 -9.14 -7.84
C VAL A 396 -7.86 -8.23 -9.00
N LEU A 397 -6.56 -7.90 -9.11
CA LEU A 397 -5.99 -7.14 -10.24
C LEU A 397 -5.98 -7.91 -11.57
N GLY A 398 -6.41 -9.17 -11.58
CA GLY A 398 -6.76 -9.91 -12.80
C GLY A 398 -5.96 -11.19 -13.05
N SER A 399 -4.95 -11.53 -12.24
CA SER A 399 -4.10 -12.70 -12.49
C SER A 399 -4.83 -14.04 -12.28
N GLU A 400 -5.07 -14.77 -13.37
CA GLU A 400 -5.53 -16.16 -13.32
C GLU A 400 -4.46 -17.08 -12.68
N ARG A 401 -3.17 -16.73 -12.80
CA ARG A 401 -2.07 -17.49 -12.18
C ARG A 401 -2.08 -17.36 -10.66
N ALA A 402 -2.37 -16.18 -10.11
CA ALA A 402 -2.57 -16.02 -8.67
C ALA A 402 -3.78 -16.82 -8.17
N LEU A 403 -4.90 -16.82 -8.91
CA LEU A 403 -6.07 -17.64 -8.59
C LEU A 403 -5.77 -19.14 -8.57
N HIS A 404 -4.89 -19.64 -9.45
CA HIS A 404 -4.46 -21.04 -9.44
C HIS A 404 -3.78 -21.43 -8.12
N HIS A 405 -2.87 -20.59 -7.61
CA HIS A 405 -2.20 -20.81 -6.32
C HIS A 405 -3.13 -20.61 -5.11
N LEU A 406 -4.22 -19.85 -5.28
CA LEU A 406 -5.27 -19.62 -4.29
C LEU A 406 -6.40 -20.67 -4.30
N GLU A 407 -6.35 -21.69 -5.18
CA GLU A 407 -7.34 -22.79 -5.20
C GLU A 407 -7.57 -23.45 -3.80
N PRO A 408 -6.55 -23.60 -2.91
CA PRO A 408 -6.77 -24.07 -1.53
C PRO A 408 -7.61 -23.14 -0.64
N GLU A 409 -7.68 -21.85 -0.93
CA GLU A 409 -8.45 -20.85 -0.15
C GLU A 409 -9.96 -20.99 -0.37
N LYS A 410 -10.39 -21.60 -1.49
CA LYS A 410 -11.80 -21.86 -1.83
C LYS A 410 -12.53 -22.78 -0.85
N GLN A 411 -11.81 -23.40 0.09
CA GLN A 411 -12.42 -24.10 1.23
C GLN A 411 -13.18 -23.15 2.18
N TYR A 412 -12.88 -21.85 2.17
CA TYR A 412 -13.57 -20.86 2.99
C TYR A 412 -14.89 -20.43 2.34
N TYR A 413 -15.95 -20.43 3.15
CA TYR A 413 -17.29 -20.02 2.73
C TYR A 413 -17.27 -18.59 2.14
N ASN A 414 -18.05 -18.37 1.07
CA ASN A 414 -18.15 -17.09 0.34
C ASN A 414 -16.86 -16.60 -0.38
N TYR A 415 -15.73 -17.31 -0.33
CA TYR A 415 -14.48 -16.84 -0.96
C TYR A 415 -14.62 -16.60 -2.48
N GLU A 416 -15.06 -17.61 -3.26
CA GLU A 416 -15.17 -17.48 -4.72
C GLU A 416 -16.12 -16.34 -5.14
N SER A 417 -17.30 -16.24 -4.50
CA SER A 417 -18.27 -15.19 -4.81
C SER A 417 -17.81 -13.77 -4.43
N GLN A 418 -16.98 -13.64 -3.40
CA GLN A 418 -16.42 -12.36 -2.98
C GLN A 418 -15.21 -11.94 -3.83
N MET A 419 -14.39 -12.91 -4.24
CA MET A 419 -13.29 -12.73 -5.21
C MET A 419 -13.84 -12.33 -6.59
N ASP A 420 -14.85 -13.02 -7.11
CA ASP A 420 -15.51 -12.68 -8.38
C ASP A 420 -16.12 -11.25 -8.36
N ALA A 421 -16.70 -10.85 -7.22
CA ALA A 421 -17.23 -9.50 -7.03
C ALA A 421 -16.13 -8.43 -7.11
N LEU A 422 -15.02 -8.63 -6.39
CA LEU A 422 -13.86 -7.73 -6.39
C LEU A 422 -13.17 -7.67 -7.78
N ARG A 423 -12.91 -8.82 -8.40
CA ARG A 423 -12.35 -8.89 -9.76
C ARG A 423 -13.20 -8.08 -10.75
N LYS A 424 -14.52 -8.23 -10.68
CA LYS A 424 -15.44 -7.43 -11.50
C LYS A 424 -15.35 -5.95 -11.16
N GLU A 425 -15.48 -5.59 -9.89
CA GLU A 425 -15.44 -4.20 -9.38
C GLU A 425 -14.18 -3.45 -9.86
N PHE A 426 -13.00 -4.06 -9.75
CA PHE A 426 -11.74 -3.45 -10.18
C PHE A 426 -11.51 -3.52 -11.71
N SER A 427 -12.12 -4.48 -12.42
CA SER A 427 -12.07 -4.54 -13.89
C SER A 427 -12.99 -3.52 -14.59
N ASP A 428 -14.06 -3.09 -13.93
CA ASP A 428 -15.01 -2.08 -14.43
C ASP A 428 -14.48 -0.63 -14.23
N LEU A 429 -13.29 -0.43 -13.64
CA LEU A 429 -12.70 0.89 -13.35
C LEU A 429 -12.07 1.58 -14.58
N ASP A 430 -12.49 2.83 -14.80
CA ASP A 430 -11.87 3.72 -15.78
C ASP A 430 -10.39 4.00 -15.49
N GLN A 431 -9.59 4.18 -16.56
CA GLN A 431 -8.17 4.56 -16.47
C GLN A 431 -7.93 5.82 -15.63
N LEU A 432 -8.90 6.73 -15.56
CA LEU A 432 -8.81 7.97 -14.78
C LEU A 432 -8.81 7.71 -13.26
N VAL A 433 -9.43 6.63 -12.79
CA VAL A 433 -9.39 6.21 -11.38
C VAL A 433 -8.04 5.54 -11.06
N TRP A 434 -7.54 4.71 -11.99
CA TRP A 434 -6.19 4.12 -11.90
C TRP A 434 -5.05 5.14 -11.96
N THR A 435 -5.32 6.37 -12.40
CA THR A 435 -4.31 7.44 -12.57
C THR A 435 -4.63 8.69 -11.76
N GLN A 436 -5.36 8.53 -10.64
CA GLN A 436 -5.76 9.63 -9.76
C GLN A 436 -4.63 10.15 -8.85
N ASN A 437 -3.66 9.29 -8.51
CA ASN A 437 -2.53 9.57 -7.61
C ASN A 437 -1.35 8.61 -7.92
N LEU A 438 -0.21 8.77 -7.26
CA LEU A 438 0.99 7.96 -7.51
C LEU A 438 0.79 6.47 -7.13
N TYR A 439 0.27 6.18 -5.93
CA TYR A 439 0.03 4.81 -5.44
C TYR A 439 -0.82 3.95 -6.40
N TRP A 440 -1.98 4.47 -6.84
CA TRP A 440 -2.84 3.77 -7.79
C TRP A 440 -2.18 3.62 -9.16
N THR A 441 -1.39 4.63 -9.58
CA THR A 441 -0.66 4.57 -10.85
C THR A 441 0.46 3.53 -10.80
N TRP A 442 1.10 3.30 -9.64
CA TRP A 442 2.10 2.24 -9.46
C TRP A 442 1.45 0.85 -9.53
N LEU A 443 0.34 0.60 -8.82
CA LEU A 443 -0.43 -0.64 -9.00
C LEU A 443 -0.84 -0.87 -10.47
N TYR A 444 -1.23 0.21 -11.16
CA TYR A 444 -1.50 0.18 -12.60
C TYR A 444 -0.24 -0.12 -13.45
N CYS A 445 0.96 0.24 -13.01
CA CYS A 445 2.21 -0.17 -13.67
C CYS A 445 2.51 -1.67 -13.53
N LEU A 446 2.04 -2.34 -12.46
CA LEU A 446 2.25 -3.77 -12.21
C LEU A 446 1.29 -4.67 -13.01
N MET A 447 0.07 -4.21 -13.31
CA MET A 447 -0.94 -4.99 -14.06
C MET A 447 -0.46 -5.71 -15.35
N PRO A 448 0.45 -5.17 -16.20
CA PRO A 448 0.93 -5.87 -17.40
C PRO A 448 1.83 -7.08 -17.07
N LEU A 449 2.37 -7.16 -15.86
CA LEU A 449 3.09 -8.34 -15.38
C LEU A 449 2.14 -9.53 -15.20
N LEU A 450 0.94 -9.23 -14.68
CA LEU A 450 -0.08 -10.19 -14.26
C LEU A 450 -0.82 -10.92 -15.41
N GLN A 451 -0.56 -10.55 -16.67
CA GLN A 451 -1.21 -11.14 -17.84
C GLN A 451 -0.39 -12.28 -18.44
N GLU A 452 -1.05 -13.39 -18.77
CA GLU A 452 -0.45 -14.51 -19.51
C GLU A 452 0.08 -14.02 -20.86
N LYS A 453 1.36 -14.31 -21.14
CA LYS A 453 2.09 -13.81 -22.30
C LYS A 453 1.80 -14.72 -23.49
N GLY A 454 1.16 -14.18 -24.54
CA GLY A 454 0.71 -14.95 -25.70
C GLY A 454 1.80 -15.29 -26.71
N ILE A 455 1.37 -15.73 -27.89
CA ILE A 455 2.24 -16.15 -29.01
C ILE A 455 3.12 -15.01 -29.55
N GLU A 456 2.78 -13.77 -29.22
CA GLU A 456 3.49 -12.53 -29.52
C GLU A 456 4.70 -12.23 -28.60
N TYR A 457 4.94 -13.02 -27.55
CA TYR A 457 6.13 -12.93 -26.68
C TYR A 457 7.12 -14.09 -26.94
N PRO A 458 8.41 -13.98 -26.54
CA PRO A 458 9.38 -15.07 -26.63
C PRO A 458 8.95 -16.35 -25.89
N LEU A 459 9.41 -17.52 -26.36
CA LEU A 459 9.00 -18.81 -25.80
C LEU A 459 9.22 -18.97 -24.29
N PHE A 460 10.23 -18.32 -23.70
CA PHE A 460 10.47 -18.40 -22.26
C PHE A 460 9.37 -17.68 -21.46
N MET A 461 8.80 -16.59 -22.01
CA MET A 461 7.71 -15.84 -21.38
C MET A 461 6.36 -16.56 -21.43
N GLN A 462 6.17 -17.50 -22.37
CA GLN A 462 4.95 -18.27 -22.56
C GLN A 462 4.81 -19.44 -21.55
N THR A 463 5.57 -19.46 -20.47
CA THR A 463 5.64 -20.58 -19.51
C THR A 463 4.97 -20.25 -18.18
N ASP A 464 4.32 -21.25 -17.57
CA ASP A 464 3.85 -21.23 -16.17
C ASP A 464 4.89 -20.66 -15.20
N ALA A 465 6.15 -21.09 -15.34
CA ALA A 465 7.27 -20.64 -14.52
C ALA A 465 7.56 -19.14 -14.70
N TRP A 466 7.42 -18.60 -15.90
CA TRP A 466 7.59 -17.17 -16.15
C TRP A 466 6.40 -16.36 -15.64
N ALA A 467 5.17 -16.89 -15.70
CA ALA A 467 4.02 -16.28 -15.04
C ALA A 467 4.21 -16.24 -13.50
N ASP A 468 4.88 -17.24 -12.91
CA ASP A 468 5.30 -17.21 -11.51
C ASP A 468 6.43 -16.19 -11.26
N LYS A 469 7.42 -16.05 -12.16
CA LYS A 469 8.43 -14.97 -12.09
C LYS A 469 7.78 -13.60 -12.10
N GLU A 470 6.83 -13.35 -13.00
CA GLU A 470 6.14 -12.06 -13.13
C GLU A 470 5.25 -11.76 -11.91
N LEU A 471 4.64 -12.79 -11.30
CA LEU A 471 3.98 -12.66 -9.98
C LEU A 471 4.98 -12.29 -8.87
N ASN A 472 6.15 -12.94 -8.82
CA ASN A 472 7.21 -12.59 -7.87
C ASN A 472 7.72 -11.15 -8.06
N THR A 473 7.89 -10.68 -9.29
CA THR A 473 8.23 -9.28 -9.60
C THR A 473 7.13 -8.31 -9.16
N ALA A 474 5.86 -8.64 -9.41
CA ALA A 474 4.73 -7.82 -9.00
C ALA A 474 4.55 -7.78 -7.47
N LEU A 475 4.76 -8.89 -6.77
CA LEU A 475 4.69 -8.98 -5.31
C LEU A 475 5.87 -8.29 -4.63
N GLY A 476 7.08 -8.40 -5.18
CA GLY A 476 8.24 -7.64 -4.74
C GLY A 476 8.00 -6.13 -4.80
N SER A 477 7.57 -5.61 -5.95
CA SER A 477 7.33 -4.17 -6.10
C SER A 477 6.02 -3.67 -5.44
N TRP A 478 5.04 -4.55 -5.18
CA TRP A 478 3.93 -4.22 -4.29
C TRP A 478 4.38 -4.18 -2.82
N THR A 479 5.33 -5.02 -2.41
CA THR A 479 5.96 -4.94 -1.09
C THR A 479 6.74 -3.62 -0.93
N GLU A 480 7.50 -3.20 -1.95
CA GLU A 480 8.11 -1.85 -2.02
C GLU A 480 7.07 -0.73 -1.87
N LEU A 481 5.99 -0.76 -2.66
CA LEU A 481 4.91 0.23 -2.61
C LEU A 481 4.22 0.30 -1.23
N ARG A 482 4.10 -0.83 -0.52
CA ARG A 482 3.57 -0.87 0.86
C ARG A 482 4.59 -0.38 1.87
N HIS A 483 5.87 -0.70 1.67
CA HIS A 483 6.98 -0.26 2.51
C HIS A 483 7.16 1.25 2.50
N ASP A 484 7.07 1.86 1.32
CA ASP A 484 7.09 3.30 0.99
C ASP A 484 6.01 4.15 1.67
N THR A 485 5.28 3.60 2.64
CA THR A 485 4.24 4.29 3.41
C THR A 485 4.28 4.08 4.94
N ILE A 486 5.24 3.34 5.54
CA ILE A 486 5.13 2.88 6.97
C ILE A 486 6.42 2.82 7.86
N LEU A 487 7.59 2.39 7.38
CA LEU A 487 8.70 1.70 8.15
C LEU A 487 10.04 2.52 8.12
N TYR A 488 11.10 2.41 9.01
CA TYR A 488 12.55 3.01 9.34
C TYR A 488 14.14 3.01 8.91
N ALA A 489 15.24 2.34 9.43
CA ALA A 489 16.69 2.83 9.24
C ALA A 489 17.93 1.91 8.81
N LYS A 490 19.23 2.35 8.98
CA LYS A 490 20.39 2.19 8.02
C LYS A 490 21.89 1.95 8.52
N GLN A 491 22.83 1.55 7.58
CA GLN A 491 24.36 1.47 7.58
C GLN A 491 25.02 0.07 7.81
N SER A 492 26.25 -0.36 7.40
CA SER A 492 27.38 -0.04 6.44
C SER A 492 28.44 -1.22 6.50
N TYR A 493 29.69 -1.41 5.94
CA TYR A 493 30.82 -0.78 5.17
C TYR A 493 31.94 -1.90 4.93
N THR A 494 33.12 -1.89 4.23
CA THR A 494 33.96 -1.03 3.32
C THR A 494 35.24 -1.80 2.74
N PHE A 495 35.64 -1.57 1.45
CA PHE A 495 36.93 -1.78 0.66
C PHE A 495 37.91 -3.01 0.71
N ALA A 496 38.24 -3.53 -0.50
CA ALA A 496 39.59 -3.98 -0.96
C ALA A 496 39.72 -3.82 -2.51
N THR A 497 40.94 -3.78 -3.10
CA THR A 497 41.12 -3.41 -4.54
C THR A 497 41.95 -4.36 -5.42
N ALA A 498 41.49 -4.53 -6.66
CA ALA A 498 42.29 -4.84 -7.86
C ALA A 498 41.65 -4.13 -9.06
N MET A 499 42.41 -3.76 -10.10
CA MET A 499 41.81 -3.28 -11.36
C MET A 499 41.53 -4.48 -12.28
N PRO A 500 40.28 -4.64 -12.77
CA PRO A 500 39.98 -5.62 -13.83
C PRO A 500 40.71 -5.31 -15.14
N SER A 501 40.67 -6.27 -16.07
CA SER A 501 40.84 -5.98 -17.50
C SER A 501 39.74 -5.01 -17.96
N GLN A 502 40.02 -4.15 -18.95
CA GLN A 502 38.94 -3.35 -19.55
C GLN A 502 37.90 -4.29 -20.17
N PRO A 503 36.61 -4.20 -19.78
CA PRO A 503 35.58 -5.06 -20.33
C PRO A 503 35.30 -4.73 -21.80
N GLU A 504 35.00 -5.76 -22.58
CA GLU A 504 34.54 -5.66 -23.95
C GLU A 504 33.01 -5.41 -23.97
N LEU A 505 32.49 -4.85 -25.07
CA LEU A 505 31.06 -4.59 -25.22
C LEU A 505 30.32 -5.92 -25.45
N THR A 506 29.67 -6.44 -24.39
CA THR A 506 28.71 -7.53 -24.53
C THR A 506 27.39 -7.01 -25.07
N LYS A 507 26.74 -7.80 -25.93
CA LYS A 507 25.38 -7.50 -26.40
C LYS A 507 24.40 -8.11 -25.41
N GLY A 508 23.64 -7.25 -24.72
CA GLY A 508 22.60 -7.68 -23.78
C GLY A 508 21.24 -7.84 -24.44
N TYR A 509 20.22 -7.93 -23.60
CA TYR A 509 18.80 -8.04 -23.97
C TYR A 509 17.95 -7.29 -22.91
N VAL A 510 16.79 -6.75 -23.27
CA VAL A 510 15.83 -6.16 -22.31
C VAL A 510 14.65 -7.11 -22.10
N GLU A 511 14.14 -7.19 -20.87
CA GLU A 511 12.95 -7.98 -20.57
C GLU A 511 11.74 -7.45 -21.38
N PRO A 512 11.10 -8.25 -22.26
CA PRO A 512 10.14 -7.74 -23.24
C PRO A 512 8.75 -7.31 -22.70
N ASN A 513 8.72 -6.37 -21.76
CA ASN A 513 7.53 -5.86 -21.07
C ASN A 513 7.29 -4.35 -21.38
N PRO A 514 7.00 -3.96 -22.63
CA PRO A 514 7.00 -2.56 -23.06
C PRO A 514 5.89 -1.72 -22.42
N TYR A 515 4.78 -2.35 -22.02
CA TYR A 515 3.70 -1.71 -21.26
C TYR A 515 4.12 -1.28 -19.85
N VAL A 516 5.02 -2.02 -19.19
CA VAL A 516 5.52 -1.67 -17.85
C VAL A 516 6.38 -0.42 -17.96
N TYR A 517 7.39 -0.43 -18.85
CA TYR A 517 8.25 0.72 -19.09
C TYR A 517 7.46 1.97 -19.55
N ALA A 518 6.43 1.81 -20.39
CA ALA A 518 5.58 2.92 -20.83
C ALA A 518 4.73 3.53 -19.70
N ARG A 519 4.14 2.70 -18.82
CA ARG A 519 3.36 3.18 -17.67
C ARG A 519 4.29 3.83 -16.63
N LEU A 520 5.43 3.22 -16.33
CA LEU A 520 6.39 3.72 -15.35
C LEU A 520 7.06 5.03 -15.81
N ALA A 521 7.31 5.22 -17.11
CA ALA A 521 7.76 6.50 -17.66
C ALA A 521 6.68 7.60 -17.53
N SER A 522 5.41 7.24 -17.72
CA SER A 522 4.28 8.15 -17.50
C SER A 522 4.12 8.54 -16.02
N LEU A 523 4.42 7.60 -15.11
CA LEU A 523 4.42 7.81 -13.65
C LEU A 523 5.59 8.70 -13.18
N ALA A 524 6.82 8.45 -13.64
CA ALA A 524 7.98 9.30 -13.35
C ALA A 524 7.75 10.75 -13.82
N ARG A 525 7.13 10.93 -15.00
CA ARG A 525 6.68 12.25 -15.48
C ARG A 525 5.64 12.88 -14.56
N MET A 526 4.59 12.14 -14.21
CA MET A 526 3.49 12.62 -13.35
C MET A 526 4.00 13.09 -11.99
N MET A 527 4.92 12.33 -11.38
CA MET A 527 5.61 12.70 -10.14
C MET A 527 6.42 13.99 -10.30
N ARG A 528 7.29 14.06 -11.33
CA ARG A 528 8.11 15.26 -11.63
C ARG A 528 7.25 16.52 -11.80
N GLU A 529 6.16 16.41 -12.55
CA GLU A 529 5.29 17.55 -12.88
C GLU A 529 4.44 17.99 -11.67
N GLY A 530 3.86 17.06 -10.91
CA GLY A 530 3.07 17.37 -9.71
C GLY A 530 3.87 18.06 -8.59
N LEU A 531 5.13 17.65 -8.40
CA LEU A 531 6.08 18.29 -7.48
C LEU A 531 6.51 19.68 -7.99
N GLN A 532 6.73 19.82 -9.29
CA GLN A 532 7.16 21.08 -9.90
C GLN A 532 6.08 22.16 -9.80
N GLU A 533 4.82 21.83 -10.08
CA GLU A 533 3.68 22.77 -9.99
C GLU A 533 3.50 23.35 -8.58
N ARG A 534 3.89 22.59 -7.55
CA ARG A 534 3.78 22.96 -6.13
C ARG A 534 5.04 23.61 -5.55
N ASN A 535 6.10 23.73 -6.34
CA ASN A 535 7.43 24.20 -5.91
C ASN A 535 8.10 23.27 -4.87
N LEU A 536 7.73 21.99 -4.87
CA LEU A 536 8.26 20.95 -3.98
C LEU A 536 9.40 20.15 -4.64
N LEU A 537 9.66 20.35 -5.94
CA LEU A 537 10.72 19.67 -6.68
C LEU A 537 12.08 20.37 -6.51
N LEU A 538 12.99 19.77 -5.75
CA LEU A 538 14.39 20.23 -5.70
C LEU A 538 15.15 19.84 -6.98
N THR A 539 16.21 20.58 -7.31
CA THR A 539 16.86 20.51 -8.63
C THR A 539 17.51 19.16 -8.98
N GLU A 540 18.03 18.42 -8.00
CA GLU A 540 18.67 17.11 -8.20
C GLU A 540 17.66 16.04 -8.67
N TYR A 541 16.50 16.00 -8.02
CA TYR A 541 15.36 15.10 -8.28
C TYR A 541 14.75 15.34 -9.65
N SER A 542 14.67 16.60 -10.08
CA SER A 542 14.24 16.94 -11.44
C SER A 542 15.10 16.26 -12.50
N GLN A 543 16.42 16.20 -12.29
CA GLN A 543 17.36 15.59 -13.23
C GLN A 543 17.30 14.05 -13.16
N LYS A 544 17.13 13.48 -11.95
CA LYS A 544 17.00 12.03 -11.75
C LYS A 544 15.69 11.48 -12.30
N LEU A 545 14.55 12.12 -12.02
CA LEU A 545 13.25 11.74 -12.59
C LEU A 545 13.23 11.90 -14.12
N GLU A 546 13.84 12.95 -14.67
CA GLU A 546 14.02 13.10 -16.12
C GLU A 546 14.94 12.01 -16.71
N THR A 547 16.01 11.63 -16.02
CA THR A 547 16.92 10.55 -16.44
C THR A 547 16.23 9.17 -16.40
N LEU A 548 15.41 8.90 -15.38
CA LEU A 548 14.60 7.68 -15.29
C LEU A 548 13.51 7.66 -16.38
N GLU A 549 12.81 8.78 -16.61
CA GLU A 549 11.83 8.94 -17.70
C GLU A 549 12.48 8.63 -19.07
N GLN A 550 13.69 9.14 -19.32
CA GLN A 550 14.44 8.88 -20.55
C GLN A 550 14.92 7.43 -20.66
N LEU A 551 15.43 6.83 -19.58
CA LEU A 551 15.86 5.42 -19.55
C LEU A 551 14.68 4.48 -19.84
N LEU A 552 13.54 4.69 -19.18
CA LEU A 552 12.34 3.87 -19.37
C LEU A 552 11.80 3.98 -20.81
N LEU A 553 11.85 5.17 -21.42
CA LEU A 553 11.52 5.35 -22.84
C LEU A 553 12.48 4.58 -23.76
N GLN A 554 13.77 4.48 -23.42
CA GLN A 554 14.74 3.66 -24.18
C GLN A 554 14.49 2.16 -24.00
N LEU A 555 14.28 1.68 -22.77
CA LEU A 555 13.95 0.27 -22.47
C LEU A 555 12.66 -0.16 -23.17
N LYS A 556 11.63 0.70 -23.19
CA LYS A 556 10.39 0.53 -23.95
C LYS A 556 10.66 0.30 -25.44
N ILE A 557 11.52 1.12 -26.07
CA ILE A 557 11.84 1.02 -27.50
C ILE A 557 12.67 -0.24 -27.82
N MET A 558 13.63 -0.59 -26.97
CA MET A 558 14.41 -1.83 -27.14
C MET A 558 13.51 -3.07 -27.01
N SER A 559 12.65 -3.09 -26.00
CA SER A 559 11.67 -4.16 -25.78
C SER A 559 10.69 -4.32 -26.96
N GLU A 560 10.24 -3.24 -27.61
CA GLU A 560 9.38 -3.35 -28.80
C GLU A 560 10.10 -3.97 -30.00
N LYS A 561 11.39 -3.64 -30.19
CA LYS A 561 12.24 -4.24 -31.23
C LYS A 561 12.53 -5.73 -30.95
N GLU A 562 12.79 -6.07 -29.71
CA GLU A 562 13.08 -7.45 -29.30
C GLU A 562 11.85 -8.37 -29.43
N LEU A 563 10.65 -7.82 -29.30
CA LEU A 563 9.40 -8.49 -29.70
C LEU A 563 9.31 -8.63 -31.23
N SER A 564 9.46 -7.53 -31.98
CA SER A 564 9.34 -7.54 -33.45
C SER A 564 10.44 -8.35 -34.18
N GLY A 565 11.53 -8.67 -33.50
CA GLY A 565 12.70 -9.34 -34.05
C GLY A 565 13.67 -8.40 -34.78
N GLU A 566 13.58 -7.10 -34.50
CA GLU A 566 14.52 -6.08 -35.00
C GLU A 566 15.84 -6.08 -34.20
N GLU A 567 16.96 -5.89 -34.91
CA GLU A 567 18.28 -5.79 -34.27
C GLU A 567 18.46 -4.44 -33.57
N LEU A 568 18.93 -4.46 -32.31
CA LEU A 568 19.27 -3.25 -31.57
C LEU A 568 20.52 -2.57 -32.16
N THR A 569 20.60 -1.25 -32.01
CA THR A 569 21.79 -0.48 -32.44
C THR A 569 22.94 -0.58 -31.44
N GLU A 570 24.17 -0.30 -31.91
CA GLU A 570 25.36 -0.25 -31.05
C GLU A 570 25.26 0.79 -29.92
N ASP A 571 24.43 1.82 -30.06
CA ASP A 571 24.17 2.80 -28.99
C ASP A 571 23.11 2.28 -27.98
N GLU A 572 22.14 1.48 -28.43
CA GLU A 572 21.18 0.79 -27.56
C GLU A 572 21.87 -0.32 -26.73
N TYR A 573 22.74 -1.13 -27.34
CA TYR A 573 23.61 -2.04 -26.58
C TYR A 573 24.52 -1.30 -25.58
N ARG A 574 24.90 -0.04 -25.84
CA ARG A 574 25.65 0.79 -24.86
C ARG A 574 24.80 1.29 -23.72
N VAL A 575 23.49 1.44 -23.88
CA VAL A 575 22.57 1.71 -22.74
C VAL A 575 22.55 0.47 -21.85
N ILE A 576 22.30 -0.71 -22.43
CA ILE A 576 22.27 -1.99 -21.69
C ILE A 576 23.62 -2.25 -20.98
N TRP A 577 24.75 -2.12 -21.68
CA TRP A 577 26.11 -2.35 -21.13
C TRP A 577 26.59 -1.31 -20.10
N ASN A 578 25.84 -0.20 -19.90
CA ASN A 578 26.13 0.76 -18.83
C ASN A 578 25.04 0.81 -17.75
N ILE A 579 23.97 0.01 -17.86
CA ILE A 579 22.77 0.20 -17.05
C ILE A 579 23.04 0.18 -15.54
N GLY A 580 23.95 -0.68 -15.06
CA GLY A 580 24.37 -0.70 -13.65
C GLY A 580 24.85 0.67 -13.15
N HIS A 581 25.67 1.39 -13.91
CA HIS A 581 26.07 2.75 -13.53
C HIS A 581 24.93 3.77 -13.65
N THR A 582 24.00 3.56 -14.59
CA THR A 582 22.82 4.43 -14.73
C THR A 582 21.90 4.29 -13.53
N LEU A 583 21.61 3.06 -13.07
CA LEU A 583 20.79 2.81 -11.88
C LEU A 583 21.51 3.28 -10.61
N GLU A 584 22.81 2.96 -10.45
CA GLU A 584 23.69 3.48 -9.39
C GLU A 584 23.64 5.02 -9.31
N SER A 585 23.69 5.71 -10.44
CA SER A 585 23.60 7.18 -10.52
C SER A 585 22.19 7.74 -10.30
N LEU A 586 21.13 6.95 -10.48
CA LEU A 586 19.76 7.34 -10.12
C LEU A 586 19.56 7.27 -8.61
N VAL A 587 20.04 6.20 -7.96
CA VAL A 587 19.86 5.98 -6.51
C VAL A 587 20.91 6.68 -5.63
N THR A 588 22.09 7.04 -6.15
CA THR A 588 23.13 7.75 -5.36
C THR A 588 22.88 9.27 -5.35
N PHE A 589 22.64 9.87 -4.18
CA PHE A 589 22.34 11.32 -4.05
C PHE A 589 23.48 12.13 -3.44
N GLU A 590 23.69 13.37 -3.91
CA GLU A 590 24.72 14.29 -3.39
C GLU A 590 24.24 15.11 -2.19
N THR A 591 22.95 15.44 -2.12
CA THR A 591 22.38 16.30 -1.07
C THR A 591 22.00 15.60 0.23
N ALA A 592 22.08 14.27 0.29
CA ALA A 592 21.62 13.45 1.42
C ALA A 592 22.28 13.86 2.76
N VAL A 593 21.47 14.38 3.68
CA VAL A 593 21.89 14.71 5.05
C VAL A 593 22.37 13.43 5.74
N GLU A 594 23.59 13.46 6.28
CA GLU A 594 24.28 12.37 6.99
C GLU A 594 23.99 10.93 6.48
N SER A 595 24.53 10.61 5.28
CA SER A 595 24.77 9.23 4.78
C SER A 595 23.57 8.39 4.32
N GLU A 596 22.47 9.03 3.93
CA GLU A 596 21.12 8.43 3.96
C GLU A 596 20.63 7.55 2.77
N VAL A 597 21.47 7.18 1.80
CA VAL A 597 21.06 6.38 0.60
C VAL A 597 20.94 4.88 0.87
N ASP A 598 19.83 4.25 0.52
CA ASP A 598 19.57 2.82 0.77
C ASP A 598 20.60 1.88 0.13
N GLU A 599 21.34 1.17 1.00
CA GLU A 599 22.46 0.29 0.63
C GLU A 599 22.01 -1.17 0.38
N ASN A 600 20.73 -1.51 0.62
CA ASN A 600 20.21 -2.87 0.49
C ASN A 600 18.76 -2.87 -0.02
N VAL A 601 18.42 -3.81 -0.90
CA VAL A 601 17.06 -4.10 -1.42
C VAL A 601 16.18 -4.80 -0.37
N ALA A 602 16.75 -5.38 0.69
CA ALA A 602 16.01 -6.20 1.63
C ALA A 602 15.19 -5.39 2.64
N ILE A 603 13.86 -5.41 2.47
CA ILE A 603 12.84 -4.64 3.22
C ILE A 603 11.71 -5.53 3.75
N ILE A 604 10.98 -5.11 4.79
CA ILE A 604 9.83 -5.81 5.39
C ILE A 604 8.66 -4.84 5.64
N ALA A 605 7.42 -5.25 5.38
CA ALA A 605 6.23 -4.46 5.69
C ALA A 605 5.08 -5.34 6.22
N ASP A 606 4.48 -4.97 7.34
CA ASP A 606 3.24 -5.63 7.78
C ASP A 606 2.04 -5.06 7.03
N VAL A 607 1.23 -5.96 6.47
CA VAL A 607 0.12 -5.59 5.58
C VAL A 607 -1.27 -5.94 6.10
N HIS A 608 -1.34 -6.80 7.12
CA HIS A 608 -2.58 -7.19 7.80
C HIS A 608 -2.32 -7.54 9.27
N THR A 609 -3.32 -7.37 10.12
CA THR A 609 -3.24 -7.65 11.58
C THR A 609 -4.53 -8.34 12.04
N ASP A 610 -4.44 -9.57 12.55
CA ASP A 610 -5.56 -10.25 13.21
C ASP A 610 -5.47 -10.11 14.72
N VAL A 611 -6.41 -9.36 15.29
CA VAL A 611 -6.51 -9.13 16.73
C VAL A 611 -6.91 -10.40 17.52
N ASN A 612 -7.52 -11.40 16.87
CA ASN A 612 -7.98 -12.62 17.54
C ASN A 612 -6.82 -13.56 17.90
N THR A 613 -5.84 -13.71 17.00
CA THR A 613 -4.60 -14.47 17.22
C THR A 613 -3.46 -13.60 17.76
N SER A 614 -3.58 -12.27 17.69
CA SER A 614 -2.51 -11.32 18.00
C SER A 614 -1.27 -11.50 17.12
N MET A 615 -1.49 -11.81 15.84
CA MET A 615 -0.47 -12.02 14.81
C MET A 615 -0.68 -11.06 13.63
N VAL A 616 0.39 -10.79 12.89
CA VAL A 616 0.43 -9.92 11.70
C VAL A 616 0.91 -10.72 10.49
N LEU A 617 0.53 -10.28 9.30
CA LEU A 617 1.09 -10.75 8.03
C LEU A 617 2.21 -9.80 7.61
N GLU A 618 3.45 -10.30 7.59
CA GLU A 618 4.64 -9.60 7.11
C GLU A 618 4.91 -10.01 5.65
N GLU A 619 5.07 -9.03 4.77
CA GLU A 619 5.51 -9.18 3.38
C GLU A 619 6.94 -8.66 3.26
N GLY A 620 7.82 -9.39 2.60
CA GLY A 620 9.26 -9.09 2.61
C GLY A 620 9.96 -9.27 1.28
N VAL A 621 10.97 -8.44 1.06
CA VAL A 621 11.97 -8.59 -0.02
C VAL A 621 13.32 -8.92 0.60
N GLY A 622 14.08 -9.85 0.03
CA GLY A 622 15.44 -10.18 0.44
C GLY A 622 16.53 -9.61 -0.47
N ASN A 623 17.69 -10.25 -0.48
CA ASN A 623 18.76 -9.95 -1.44
C ASN A 623 18.31 -10.19 -2.89
N VAL A 624 18.94 -9.50 -3.84
CA VAL A 624 18.67 -9.71 -5.27
C VAL A 624 19.24 -11.04 -5.71
N PHE A 625 18.39 -11.89 -6.28
CA PHE A 625 18.76 -13.20 -6.83
C PHE A 625 19.23 -13.08 -8.28
N ALA A 626 20.06 -14.01 -8.72
CA ALA A 626 20.58 -14.04 -10.09
C ALA A 626 19.62 -14.82 -11.00
N MET A 627 19.16 -14.19 -12.08
CA MET A 627 18.34 -14.81 -13.12
C MET A 627 19.16 -15.00 -14.40
N TYR A 628 19.17 -16.23 -14.91
CA TYR A 628 19.85 -16.63 -16.14
C TYR A 628 18.80 -16.93 -17.22
N VAL A 629 18.81 -16.18 -18.32
CA VAL A 629 17.82 -16.29 -19.41
C VAL A 629 18.50 -16.64 -20.73
N VAL A 630 17.99 -17.64 -21.45
CA VAL A 630 18.45 -17.99 -22.80
C VAL A 630 17.81 -17.05 -23.82
N VAL A 631 18.61 -16.16 -24.39
CA VAL A 631 18.18 -15.15 -25.38
C VAL A 631 18.77 -15.42 -26.76
N LYS A 632 18.09 -14.94 -27.81
CA LYS A 632 18.56 -14.96 -29.21
C LYS A 632 18.83 -13.54 -29.69
N VAL A 633 20.09 -13.23 -29.99
CA VAL A 633 20.53 -11.90 -30.45
C VAL A 633 21.47 -12.07 -31.65
N GLU A 634 21.23 -11.32 -32.73
CA GLU A 634 22.00 -11.36 -33.99
C GLU A 634 22.21 -12.80 -34.52
N GLY A 635 21.20 -13.66 -34.32
CA GLY A 635 21.19 -15.06 -34.73
C GLY A 635 22.00 -16.03 -33.87
N ARG A 636 22.64 -15.57 -32.79
CA ARG A 636 23.30 -16.42 -31.77
C ARG A 636 22.35 -16.68 -30.61
N ILE A 637 22.56 -17.77 -29.88
CA ILE A 637 21.77 -18.13 -28.70
C ILE A 637 22.71 -18.21 -27.50
N TYR A 638 22.44 -17.45 -26.45
CA TYR A 638 23.30 -17.41 -25.26
C TYR A 638 22.52 -17.10 -23.99
N ILE A 639 23.10 -17.44 -22.85
CA ILE A 639 22.65 -17.01 -21.53
C ILE A 639 23.04 -15.54 -21.32
N ALA A 640 22.08 -14.73 -20.92
CA ALA A 640 22.25 -13.41 -20.33
C ALA A 640 21.81 -13.44 -18.85
N GLU A 641 22.37 -12.54 -18.03
CA GLU A 641 22.23 -12.52 -16.57
C GLU A 641 21.64 -11.17 -16.08
N GLY A 642 20.72 -11.23 -15.13
CA GLY A 642 20.09 -10.06 -14.52
C GLY A 642 19.54 -10.33 -13.11
N GLY A 643 19.18 -9.27 -12.39
CA GLY A 643 18.67 -9.37 -11.02
C GLY A 643 17.15 -9.55 -10.95
N VAL A 644 16.67 -10.35 -9.99
CA VAL A 644 15.23 -10.54 -9.68
C VAL A 644 14.99 -10.43 -8.18
N PHE A 645 13.81 -9.95 -7.76
CA PHE A 645 13.42 -9.91 -6.35
C PHE A 645 13.38 -11.31 -5.71
N SER A 646 13.69 -11.40 -4.42
CA SER A 646 13.34 -12.56 -3.58
C SER A 646 12.21 -12.18 -2.63
N TYR A 647 11.00 -12.67 -2.88
CA TYR A 647 9.79 -12.33 -2.13
C TYR A 647 9.44 -13.37 -1.05
N TYR A 648 8.95 -12.90 0.10
CA TYR A 648 8.64 -13.69 1.30
C TYR A 648 7.29 -13.26 1.89
N GLU A 649 6.45 -14.22 2.28
CA GLU A 649 5.13 -14.02 2.92
C GLU A 649 5.08 -14.86 4.21
N PHE A 650 4.92 -14.26 5.40
CA PHE A 650 4.87 -15.02 6.66
C PHE A 650 4.12 -14.34 7.80
N LEU A 651 3.81 -15.09 8.87
CA LEU A 651 3.10 -14.59 10.05
C LEU A 651 4.06 -14.33 11.23
N GLN A 652 3.95 -13.15 11.83
CA GLN A 652 4.78 -12.69 12.96
C GLN A 652 3.89 -12.22 14.15
N PRO A 653 4.34 -12.27 15.42
CA PRO A 653 3.53 -11.79 16.55
C PRO A 653 3.39 -10.25 16.57
N MET A 654 2.20 -9.73 16.89
CA MET A 654 1.95 -8.28 17.03
C MET A 654 2.89 -7.56 18.02
N SER A 655 3.45 -8.29 18.99
CA SER A 655 4.40 -7.75 19.98
C SER A 655 5.86 -7.71 19.50
N ASP A 656 6.16 -8.22 18.31
CA ASP A 656 7.51 -8.38 17.75
C ASP A 656 7.49 -8.10 16.23
N ARG A 657 6.64 -7.15 15.79
CA ARG A 657 6.56 -6.61 14.42
C ARG A 657 7.96 -6.19 13.96
N LEU A 658 8.37 -6.62 12.77
CA LEU A 658 9.76 -6.47 12.34
C LEU A 658 10.09 -5.06 11.85
N THR A 659 11.36 -4.68 12.02
CA THR A 659 12.03 -3.57 11.32
C THR A 659 12.91 -4.10 10.19
N ASP A 660 13.25 -3.28 9.18
CA ASP A 660 14.22 -3.72 8.16
C ASP A 660 15.56 -4.10 8.80
N GLU A 661 16.00 -3.37 9.83
CA GLU A 661 17.24 -3.67 10.55
C GLU A 661 17.18 -5.05 11.26
N GLN A 662 16.00 -5.47 11.73
CA GLN A 662 15.77 -6.82 12.24
C GLN A 662 15.70 -7.85 11.09
N TRP A 663 14.98 -7.53 10.02
CA TRP A 663 14.78 -8.38 8.85
C TRP A 663 16.07 -8.66 8.08
N GLN A 664 16.93 -7.66 7.91
CA GLN A 664 18.26 -7.76 7.30
C GLN A 664 19.23 -8.56 8.19
N ALA A 665 19.06 -8.50 9.51
CA ALA A 665 19.91 -9.22 10.46
C ALA A 665 19.49 -10.67 10.77
N MET A 666 18.25 -11.06 10.45
CA MET A 666 17.72 -12.42 10.72
C MET A 666 17.97 -13.41 9.57
N GLU A 667 17.99 -14.69 9.92
CA GLU A 667 17.90 -15.79 8.95
C GLU A 667 16.52 -15.73 8.27
N LYS A 668 16.50 -15.65 6.93
CA LYS A 668 15.26 -15.51 6.16
C LYS A 668 14.41 -16.78 6.25
N PRO A 669 13.07 -16.68 6.33
CA PRO A 669 12.18 -17.83 6.31
C PRO A 669 12.17 -18.54 4.94
N ASP A 670 11.50 -19.69 4.85
CA ASP A 670 11.29 -20.38 3.58
C ASP A 670 10.55 -19.49 2.58
N LEU A 671 10.94 -19.58 1.29
CA LEU A 671 10.25 -18.88 0.19
C LEU A 671 8.85 -19.50 -0.07
N PRO A 672 7.88 -18.73 -0.57
CA PRO A 672 6.54 -19.23 -0.90
C PRO A 672 6.61 -20.44 -1.86
N GLU A 673 5.85 -21.51 -1.57
CA GLU A 673 6.00 -22.82 -2.23
C GLU A 673 5.90 -22.78 -3.77
N TRP A 674 5.10 -21.85 -4.31
CA TRP A 674 4.94 -21.67 -5.75
C TRP A 674 6.20 -21.16 -6.48
N THR A 675 7.15 -20.53 -5.78
CA THR A 675 8.41 -20.03 -6.37
C THR A 675 9.34 -21.15 -6.85
N ASN A 676 9.16 -22.38 -6.37
CA ASN A 676 9.91 -23.58 -6.78
C ASN A 676 9.72 -23.96 -8.26
N SER A 677 8.82 -23.30 -9.01
CA SER A 677 8.69 -23.49 -10.46
C SER A 677 9.81 -22.82 -11.26
N PHE A 678 10.47 -21.80 -10.70
CA PHE A 678 11.52 -21.02 -11.37
C PHE A 678 12.80 -20.80 -10.54
N ILE A 679 12.73 -20.81 -9.21
CA ILE A 679 13.89 -20.74 -8.31
C ILE A 679 14.44 -22.15 -8.06
N VAL A 680 15.75 -22.34 -8.25
CA VAL A 680 16.43 -23.63 -8.00
C VAL A 680 17.68 -23.41 -7.14
N GLN A 681 17.60 -23.86 -5.89
CA GLN A 681 18.66 -23.80 -4.87
C GLN A 681 19.83 -24.77 -5.16
#